data_AF-A0A0D3EXY8-F1
#
_entry.id   AF-A0A0D3EXY8-F1
#
_cell.length_a   1.000
_cell.length_b   1.000
_cell.length_c   1.000
_cell.angle_alpha   90.00
_cell.angle_beta   90.00
_cell.angle_gamma   90.00
#
_symmetry.space_group_name_H-M   'P 1'
#
loop_
_entity.id
_entity.type
_entity.pdbx_description
1 polymer ?
#
loop_
_entity_poly.entity_id
_entity_poly.type
_entity_poly.pdbx_seq_one_letter_code
_entity_poly.pdbx_strand_id
1 'polypeptide(L)'
;MPRGRGETAVISCTNALATGQPMMMGGQQSALNQLVSFLLGVSAAAVLIFFFSSAGGGWSTTTDLSSWANGTVAATAKETNLTSTAAHVEEKANLTNSQAAAAEAAKEEEEKELEKLLAAVADEHKNIIMTSVNEAWAAPGSLLDLFLEGFRAGEGIARFVDHLLIVALDDGAFRRCRDVHPHCYRLAVAGRNFTDEKVFMSEDYLDLVWSKVKLQQRILELGYNFLFTDVDILWFRDPFEQMSMAAHMVTSSDFFVGGAYNPANFPNTGFLYVRSSRRAVGVMEAWRAARASYPGRHEQQVLNEIKRELVERRGVRIQFLDTAHVAGFCSNTRDFATLYTMHANCCVGLGAKLHDLRNLLEEWRAYRRMPDEQRRQGPVRWKIKGNLRRFFVFLFELWLAATLVLVLLCVLANTGGSPEMPAAAEVCNCSQIGIASSRISEEVTGTSDLAELLPKVATDDRTVIITSVNEAFARPNSLLVLFCESFAAGEKIAHLLDHVLVVAVDPAAFHHCRAVHPHCYHLKVDTTNLSSANNFMSEAYVELVWTKLSLQQRVLELGYNFLFTDVDILWFRDPFRHIGVYADMTTSCDVFNGDGDDLSNWPNTGFYYVKSTNRTVEMLRRWRAARARYPPNHEQNIFNYIKHELAAGLGVRVRFLDTAVFGGFCQLFRNDMARACTMHANCCVGLGNKLHDLRSALDQWANYTSPAPPEGRKKKSGGGGGDRRAGWSVPANGHYYHHLTSFLLGALLPTVLLFFLASDRVSERLPTISSLGNGTLVIGGRATAREGGDLTGVDGSAPAPAEKEKFPGLAELLPEVAMEDKTVIITSVNDAWAAPGSLLDLFRDSFHNGDGIAHLLDHVLVVAVDAGGFRRCKAVHPHCYLLDVVVVSSGAGDAANLSSANRFMSRGYLELVWAKLSLQQRVLELGYSFLFTDVDVMWLRDPFRHITLYADVTISSDHFHGDAGDVAGNSPNTGFYHVRPTNRTVEMLRRWRAARSRFPPASHDQNVFDGIKRELAGGELRVRIAFLDTAVFAGFCEYRPDAGRVCTVHANCCVGLENKVLDLKNVLADWKNYTAGLTSPEKKGANKFRWTFPAKCKASLKRH
;
A
#
# COMPACT_ATOMS: atom_id res chain seq x y z
N MET A 1 55.62 -6.89 23.36
CA MET A 1 56.46 -7.30 24.51
C MET A 1 56.24 -6.31 25.65
N PRO A 2 56.46 -6.70 26.92
CA PRO A 2 56.22 -8.01 27.57
C PRO A 2 55.31 -7.79 28.82
N ARG A 3 54.88 -8.74 29.68
CA ARG A 3 55.25 -10.11 30.11
C ARG A 3 53.93 -10.86 30.46
N GLY A 4 53.81 -12.18 30.60
CA GLY A 4 54.76 -13.31 30.46
C GLY A 4 54.31 -14.53 31.30
N ARG A 5 54.92 -15.71 31.05
CA ARG A 5 54.63 -17.09 31.57
C ARG A 5 53.46 -17.79 30.83
N GLY A 6 53.58 -18.99 30.26
CA GLY A 6 54.64 -20.04 30.30
C GLY A 6 54.19 -21.24 31.16
N GLU A 7 54.50 -22.50 30.87
CA GLU A 7 55.42 -23.06 29.85
C GLU A 7 55.31 -24.61 29.76
N THR A 8 55.82 -25.25 28.68
CA THR A 8 56.22 -26.70 28.55
C THR A 8 55.12 -27.80 28.64
N ALA A 9 55.19 -29.01 28.04
CA ALA A 9 56.25 -29.84 27.39
C ALA A 9 55.59 -31.03 26.57
N VAL A 10 56.23 -31.92 25.78
CA VAL A 10 57.40 -31.90 24.83
C VAL A 10 57.61 -33.31 24.15
N ILE A 11 58.13 -33.40 22.89
CA ILE A 11 58.82 -34.57 22.22
C ILE A 11 57.99 -35.84 21.78
N SER A 12 58.27 -36.63 20.70
CA SER A 12 59.11 -36.48 19.47
C SER A 12 58.99 -37.63 18.42
N CYS A 13 59.23 -37.30 17.12
CA CYS A 13 59.88 -37.99 15.98
C CYS A 13 59.71 -39.49 15.51
N THR A 14 59.38 -39.60 14.20
CA THR A 14 60.01 -40.36 13.07
C THR A 14 59.93 -41.90 12.83
N ASN A 15 59.37 -42.25 11.66
CA ASN A 15 59.79 -43.19 10.57
C ASN A 15 60.41 -44.60 10.86
N ALA A 16 59.81 -45.67 10.30
CA ALA A 16 60.29 -46.34 9.05
C ALA A 16 59.56 -47.65 8.63
N LEU A 17 59.19 -47.72 7.34
CA LEU A 17 59.18 -48.88 6.39
C LEU A 17 58.64 -50.30 6.74
N ALA A 18 57.46 -50.59 6.15
CA ALA A 18 57.14 -51.70 5.21
C ALA A 18 57.34 -53.20 5.56
N THR A 19 56.24 -53.97 5.54
CA THR A 19 55.88 -54.99 4.49
C THR A 19 54.63 -55.82 4.90
N GLY A 20 53.83 -56.32 3.92
CA GLY A 20 52.81 -57.37 4.14
C GLY A 20 51.34 -57.01 3.81
N GLN A 21 50.91 -57.33 2.58
CA GLN A 21 49.50 -57.32 2.11
C GLN A 21 48.80 -58.69 2.42
N PRO A 22 47.50 -58.93 2.12
CA PRO A 22 46.46 -58.05 1.55
C PRO A 22 45.12 -58.01 2.32
N MET A 23 44.36 -56.91 2.22
CA MET A 23 42.90 -56.95 2.36
C MET A 23 42.24 -55.82 1.55
N MET A 24 41.08 -56.11 0.96
CA MET A 24 40.46 -55.26 -0.07
C MET A 24 39.60 -54.14 0.53
N MET A 25 39.85 -52.90 0.07
CA MET A 25 38.86 -51.82 0.10
C MET A 25 38.82 -51.17 -1.29
N GLY A 26 37.67 -51.20 -1.94
CA GLY A 26 37.41 -50.49 -3.18
C GLY A 26 36.00 -49.90 -3.14
N GLY A 27 35.80 -48.68 -3.66
CA GLY A 27 34.47 -48.08 -3.69
C GLY A 27 34.36 -46.57 -3.57
N GLN A 28 35.26 -45.76 -4.16
CA GLN A 28 35.04 -44.31 -4.24
C GLN A 28 35.33 -43.72 -5.64
N GLN A 29 34.69 -44.32 -6.66
CA GLN A 29 34.72 -43.83 -8.05
C GLN A 29 33.34 -43.91 -8.77
N SER A 30 32.26 -44.19 -8.03
CA SER A 30 30.92 -44.46 -8.61
C SER A 30 30.06 -43.21 -8.87
N ALA A 31 30.05 -42.25 -7.95
CA ALA A 31 29.02 -41.18 -7.96
C ALA A 31 29.18 -40.17 -9.11
N LEU A 32 30.43 -39.79 -9.44
CA LEU A 32 30.68 -38.78 -10.49
C LEU A 32 30.43 -39.35 -11.89
N ASN A 33 30.77 -40.63 -12.12
CA ASN A 33 30.45 -41.32 -13.36
C ASN A 33 28.94 -41.59 -13.50
N GLN A 34 28.22 -41.92 -12.42
CA GLN A 34 26.75 -42.08 -12.48
C GLN A 34 26.03 -40.77 -12.80
N LEU A 35 26.48 -39.63 -12.24
CA LEU A 35 25.90 -38.33 -12.56
C LEU A 35 26.16 -37.93 -14.03
N VAL A 36 27.39 -38.16 -14.53
CA VAL A 36 27.75 -37.89 -15.93
C VAL A 36 27.01 -38.82 -16.89
N SER A 37 26.85 -40.12 -16.57
CA SER A 37 26.04 -41.05 -17.37
C SER A 37 24.55 -40.73 -17.35
N PHE A 38 24.00 -40.24 -16.23
CA PHE A 38 22.60 -39.81 -16.16
C PHE A 38 22.35 -38.57 -17.03
N LEU A 39 23.24 -37.57 -16.95
CA LEU A 39 23.13 -36.35 -17.75
C LEU A 39 23.33 -36.63 -19.24
N LEU A 40 24.30 -37.47 -19.63
CA LEU A 40 24.46 -37.91 -21.02
C LEU A 40 23.28 -38.75 -21.53
N GLY A 41 22.66 -39.57 -20.68
CA GLY A 41 21.47 -40.35 -21.01
C GLY A 41 20.24 -39.49 -21.28
N VAL A 42 19.99 -38.46 -20.46
CA VAL A 42 18.89 -37.52 -20.65
C VAL A 42 19.08 -36.67 -21.91
N SER A 43 20.31 -36.26 -22.22
CA SER A 43 20.61 -35.55 -23.48
C SER A 43 20.45 -36.44 -24.73
N ALA A 44 20.78 -37.72 -24.66
CA ALA A 44 20.60 -38.65 -25.79
C ALA A 44 19.12 -38.95 -26.08
N ALA A 45 18.28 -39.08 -25.05
CA ALA A 45 16.85 -39.31 -25.19
C ALA A 45 16.12 -38.13 -25.87
N ALA A 46 16.47 -36.89 -25.51
CA ALA A 46 15.87 -35.70 -26.11
C ALA A 46 16.18 -35.55 -27.61
N VAL A 47 17.40 -35.90 -28.04
CA VAL A 47 17.80 -35.83 -29.46
C VAL A 47 17.15 -36.95 -30.29
N LEU A 48 16.98 -38.16 -29.72
CA LEU A 48 16.28 -39.26 -30.41
C LEU A 48 14.78 -38.99 -30.60
N ILE A 49 14.12 -38.33 -29.65
CA ILE A 49 12.69 -37.95 -29.79
C ILE A 49 12.51 -36.85 -30.85
N PHE A 50 13.49 -35.95 -31.02
CA PHE A 50 13.45 -34.92 -32.06
C PHE A 50 13.80 -35.43 -33.48
N PHE A 51 14.56 -36.53 -33.60
CA PHE A 51 14.88 -37.15 -34.90
C PHE A 51 13.86 -38.19 -35.39
N PHE A 52 13.07 -38.81 -34.51
CA PHE A 52 12.05 -39.79 -34.91
C PHE A 52 10.70 -39.21 -35.36
N SER A 53 10.56 -37.89 -35.39
CA SER A 53 9.34 -37.19 -35.86
C SER A 53 9.47 -36.59 -37.28
N SER A 54 10.56 -36.88 -38.01
CA SER A 54 10.78 -36.37 -39.37
C SER A 54 11.53 -37.33 -40.33
N ALA A 55 11.09 -38.59 -40.41
CA ALA A 55 11.41 -39.49 -41.54
C ALA A 55 10.20 -40.40 -41.83
N GLY A 56 9.82 -40.56 -43.11
CA GLY A 56 8.54 -41.17 -43.49
C GLY A 56 8.62 -42.39 -44.40
N GLY A 57 7.45 -43.00 -44.66
CA GLY A 57 7.20 -43.90 -45.79
C GLY A 57 6.86 -45.35 -45.43
N GLY A 58 5.71 -45.86 -45.91
CA GLY A 58 5.43 -47.32 -45.93
C GLY A 58 3.97 -47.76 -45.79
N TRP A 59 3.22 -47.74 -46.90
CA TRP A 59 2.04 -48.58 -47.27
C TRP A 59 1.03 -49.16 -46.23
N SER A 60 -0.26 -48.90 -46.51
CA SER A 60 -1.35 -49.90 -46.78
C SER A 60 -1.86 -50.80 -45.62
N THR A 61 -3.16 -51.14 -45.47
CA THR A 61 -4.28 -51.30 -46.44
C THR A 61 -5.63 -51.34 -45.66
N THR A 62 -6.76 -50.85 -46.25
CA THR A 62 -8.20 -51.33 -46.10
C THR A 62 -8.79 -51.63 -44.69
N THR A 63 -10.04 -51.39 -44.25
CA THR A 63 -11.39 -51.04 -44.80
C THR A 63 -12.35 -50.88 -43.58
N ASP A 64 -13.56 -50.28 -43.57
CA ASP A 64 -14.36 -49.61 -44.62
C ASP A 64 -15.41 -48.59 -44.04
N LEU A 65 -16.28 -48.09 -44.94
CA LEU A 65 -17.70 -47.64 -44.84
C LEU A 65 -18.50 -47.83 -43.51
N SER A 66 -19.56 -47.05 -43.19
CA SER A 66 -20.32 -45.99 -43.92
C SER A 66 -21.20 -45.17 -42.96
N SER A 67 -21.06 -43.84 -42.90
CA SER A 67 -21.99 -42.80 -43.46
C SER A 67 -23.43 -42.74 -42.89
N TRP A 68 -23.83 -41.63 -42.23
CA TRP A 68 -24.68 -40.52 -42.80
C TRP A 68 -26.20 -40.75 -42.65
N ALA A 69 -27.09 -39.75 -42.51
CA ALA A 69 -26.95 -38.30 -42.24
C ALA A 69 -28.28 -37.71 -41.68
N ASN A 70 -28.25 -36.44 -41.25
CA ASN A 70 -29.38 -35.65 -40.71
C ASN A 70 -30.52 -35.39 -41.72
N GLY A 71 -31.71 -35.00 -41.24
CA GLY A 71 -32.75 -34.41 -42.09
C GLY A 71 -34.09 -34.04 -41.44
N THR A 72 -34.11 -32.92 -40.72
CA THR A 72 -35.26 -32.09 -40.29
C THR A 72 -36.53 -32.07 -41.18
N VAL A 73 -37.73 -31.92 -40.56
CA VAL A 73 -38.68 -30.80 -40.76
C VAL A 73 -39.83 -30.88 -39.73
N ALA A 74 -40.44 -29.74 -39.36
CA ALA A 74 -41.42 -29.58 -38.29
C ALA A 74 -42.89 -29.82 -38.70
N ALA A 75 -43.74 -30.21 -37.74
CA ALA A 75 -45.15 -29.81 -37.65
C ALA A 75 -45.74 -30.07 -36.25
N THR A 76 -46.88 -29.43 -35.96
CA THR A 76 -47.54 -29.31 -34.66
C THR A 76 -48.60 -30.38 -34.34
N ALA A 77 -48.95 -30.45 -33.04
CA ALA A 77 -50.27 -30.79 -32.48
C ALA A 77 -50.66 -32.26 -32.19
N LYS A 78 -50.56 -32.58 -30.89
CA LYS A 78 -51.61 -33.14 -29.99
C LYS A 78 -52.13 -34.58 -30.15
N GLU A 79 -52.01 -35.29 -29.02
CA GLU A 79 -52.97 -36.23 -28.38
C GLU A 79 -52.94 -37.76 -28.64
N THR A 80 -52.72 -38.46 -27.51
CA THR A 80 -53.28 -39.77 -27.06
C THR A 80 -52.69 -41.14 -27.49
N ASN A 81 -51.87 -41.68 -26.56
CA ASN A 81 -52.07 -42.92 -25.78
C ASN A 81 -51.78 -44.35 -26.32
N LEU A 82 -50.86 -45.03 -25.58
CA LEU A 82 -50.96 -46.37 -24.92
C LEU A 82 -51.30 -47.61 -25.81
N THR A 83 -50.56 -48.73 -25.83
CA THR A 83 -49.88 -49.50 -24.75
C THR A 83 -48.97 -50.60 -25.36
N SER A 84 -47.70 -50.75 -24.92
CA SER A 84 -46.94 -52.04 -25.01
C SER A 84 -45.58 -52.05 -24.28
N THR A 85 -45.49 -51.57 -23.04
CA THR A 85 -44.21 -51.53 -22.28
C THR A 85 -44.35 -51.97 -20.81
N ALA A 86 -44.81 -53.21 -20.59
CA ALA A 86 -44.90 -53.78 -19.23
C ALA A 86 -43.67 -54.64 -18.86
N ALA A 87 -43.22 -55.53 -19.76
CA ALA A 87 -42.20 -56.54 -19.44
C ALA A 87 -40.78 -55.98 -19.19
N HIS A 88 -40.38 -54.89 -19.86
CA HIS A 88 -39.04 -54.29 -19.67
C HIS A 88 -38.91 -53.37 -18.45
N VAL A 89 -39.99 -53.17 -17.67
CA VAL A 89 -39.96 -52.29 -16.49
C VAL A 89 -39.60 -53.04 -15.20
N GLU A 90 -40.06 -54.28 -15.03
CA GLU A 90 -39.80 -55.07 -13.81
C GLU A 90 -38.32 -55.48 -13.64
N GLU A 91 -37.65 -55.90 -14.72
CA GLU A 91 -36.24 -56.30 -14.65
C GLU A 91 -35.32 -55.13 -14.26
N LYS A 92 -35.60 -53.93 -14.80
CA LYS A 92 -34.85 -52.71 -14.50
C LYS A 92 -35.12 -52.21 -13.07
N ALA A 93 -36.35 -52.38 -12.57
CA ALA A 93 -36.74 -52.01 -11.22
C ALA A 93 -36.06 -52.91 -10.14
N ASN A 94 -35.95 -54.21 -10.39
CA ASN A 94 -35.28 -55.14 -9.47
C ASN A 94 -33.77 -54.87 -9.36
N LEU A 95 -33.11 -54.51 -10.47
CA LEU A 95 -31.70 -54.09 -10.47
C LEU A 95 -31.48 -52.78 -9.68
N THR A 96 -32.36 -51.78 -9.83
CA THR A 96 -32.26 -50.55 -9.04
C THR A 96 -32.53 -50.76 -7.54
N ASN A 97 -33.46 -51.66 -7.20
CA ASN A 97 -33.76 -51.97 -5.79
C ASN A 97 -32.60 -52.72 -5.10
N SER A 98 -31.92 -53.64 -5.79
CA SER A 98 -30.77 -54.34 -5.22
C SER A 98 -29.56 -53.41 -5.02
N GLN A 99 -29.33 -52.49 -5.94
CA GLN A 99 -28.28 -51.45 -5.82
C GLN A 99 -28.59 -50.45 -4.70
N ALA A 100 -29.85 -50.02 -4.55
CA ALA A 100 -30.26 -49.15 -3.44
C ALA A 100 -30.12 -49.84 -2.07
N ALA A 101 -30.51 -51.12 -1.97
CA ALA A 101 -30.36 -51.89 -0.74
C ALA A 101 -28.88 -52.11 -0.36
N ALA A 102 -28.01 -52.38 -1.34
CA ALA A 102 -26.57 -52.49 -1.12
C ALA A 102 -25.93 -51.15 -0.68
N ALA A 103 -26.39 -50.03 -1.24
CA ALA A 103 -25.91 -48.70 -0.87
C ALA A 103 -26.33 -48.29 0.56
N GLU A 104 -27.56 -48.57 0.98
CA GLU A 104 -27.98 -48.34 2.37
C GLU A 104 -27.26 -49.27 3.35
N ALA A 105 -27.04 -50.55 3.01
CA ALA A 105 -26.27 -51.48 3.86
C ALA A 105 -24.81 -51.03 4.05
N ALA A 106 -24.13 -50.59 2.98
CA ALA A 106 -22.76 -50.06 3.07
C ALA A 106 -22.67 -48.77 3.91
N LYS A 107 -23.70 -47.92 3.84
CA LYS A 107 -23.82 -46.69 4.64
C LYS A 107 -24.10 -46.99 6.12
N GLU A 108 -24.90 -48.01 6.43
CA GLU A 108 -25.12 -48.49 7.79
C GLU A 108 -23.83 -49.10 8.40
N GLU A 109 -23.00 -49.75 7.58
CA GLU A 109 -21.69 -50.28 7.99
C GLU A 109 -20.66 -49.14 8.23
N GLU A 110 -20.58 -48.15 7.34
CA GLU A 110 -19.76 -46.94 7.52
C GLU A 110 -20.13 -46.16 8.80
N GLU A 111 -21.43 -46.08 9.11
CA GLU A 111 -21.96 -45.43 10.31
C GLU A 111 -21.62 -46.19 11.59
N LYS A 112 -21.71 -47.54 11.59
CA LYS A 112 -21.29 -48.39 12.72
C LYS A 112 -19.79 -48.31 12.99
N GLU A 113 -18.95 -48.32 11.96
CA GLU A 113 -17.51 -48.14 12.13
C GLU A 113 -17.16 -46.73 12.63
N LEU A 114 -17.87 -45.69 12.20
CA LEU A 114 -17.73 -44.35 12.76
C LEU A 114 -18.10 -44.34 14.26
N GLU A 115 -19.28 -44.81 14.65
CA GLU A 115 -19.70 -44.86 16.07
C GLU A 115 -18.69 -45.60 16.96
N LYS A 116 -18.20 -46.75 16.50
CA LYS A 116 -17.17 -47.56 17.16
C LYS A 116 -15.83 -46.83 17.30
N LEU A 117 -15.39 -46.09 16.27
CA LEU A 117 -14.19 -45.26 16.33
C LEU A 117 -14.36 -44.09 17.30
N LEU A 118 -15.49 -43.37 17.25
CA LEU A 118 -15.76 -42.26 18.18
C LEU A 118 -15.79 -42.76 19.64
N ALA A 119 -16.38 -43.93 19.90
CA ALA A 119 -16.38 -44.56 21.22
C ALA A 119 -14.99 -45.00 21.71
N ALA A 120 -14.06 -45.34 20.81
CA ALA A 120 -12.69 -45.72 21.15
C ALA A 120 -11.75 -44.51 21.37
N VAL A 121 -11.99 -43.40 20.67
CA VAL A 121 -11.15 -42.19 20.69
C VAL A 121 -11.57 -41.20 21.78
N ALA A 122 -12.86 -41.15 22.11
CA ALA A 122 -13.40 -40.16 23.03
C ALA A 122 -12.78 -40.21 24.44
N ASP A 123 -12.51 -39.03 25.01
CA ASP A 123 -12.13 -38.91 26.43
C ASP A 123 -13.33 -39.12 27.38
N GLU A 124 -13.06 -39.08 28.69
CA GLU A 124 -14.09 -39.19 29.75
C GLU A 124 -15.19 -38.13 29.71
N HIS A 125 -15.03 -37.06 28.92
CA HIS A 125 -15.99 -35.98 28.72
C HIS A 125 -16.65 -36.03 27.32
N LYS A 126 -16.40 -37.10 26.55
CA LYS A 126 -16.79 -37.29 25.15
C LYS A 126 -16.16 -36.29 24.18
N ASN A 127 -15.00 -35.72 24.49
CA ASN A 127 -14.23 -34.92 23.55
C ASN A 127 -13.43 -35.81 22.60
N ILE A 128 -13.42 -35.43 21.32
CA ILE A 128 -12.64 -36.07 20.27
C ILE A 128 -11.82 -34.98 19.59
N ILE A 129 -10.49 -35.13 19.58
CA ILE A 129 -9.63 -34.26 18.76
C ILE A 129 -9.63 -34.84 17.36
N MET A 130 -9.79 -34.03 16.32
CA MET A 130 -9.81 -34.53 14.95
C MET A 130 -9.03 -33.65 13.98
N THR A 131 -8.39 -34.29 13.00
CA THR A 131 -7.73 -33.61 11.88
C THR A 131 -8.08 -34.30 10.56
N SER A 132 -7.70 -33.71 9.43
CA SER A 132 -8.00 -34.25 8.10
C SER A 132 -6.79 -34.15 7.17
N VAL A 133 -6.49 -35.23 6.44
CA VAL A 133 -5.32 -35.33 5.55
C VAL A 133 -5.65 -36.00 4.22
N ASN A 134 -4.95 -35.56 3.16
CA ASN A 134 -4.84 -36.25 1.88
C ASN A 134 -3.45 -36.93 1.75
N GLU A 135 -3.21 -37.69 0.68
CA GLU A 135 -1.96 -38.44 0.47
C GLU A 135 -0.72 -37.52 0.52
N ALA A 136 -0.79 -36.33 -0.09
CA ALA A 136 0.30 -35.34 -0.07
C ALA A 136 0.66 -34.83 1.35
N TRP A 137 -0.33 -34.58 2.22
CA TRP A 137 -0.10 -34.12 3.60
C TRP A 137 0.22 -35.28 4.56
N ALA A 138 -0.22 -36.49 4.25
CA ALA A 138 0.08 -37.70 5.02
C ALA A 138 1.48 -38.29 4.71
N ALA A 139 2.01 -38.02 3.51
CA ALA A 139 3.24 -38.64 2.98
C ALA A 139 4.41 -38.68 3.98
N PRO A 140 5.32 -39.67 3.94
CA PRO A 140 6.45 -39.74 4.86
C PRO A 140 7.27 -38.45 4.92
N GLY A 141 7.46 -37.91 6.13
CA GLY A 141 8.09 -36.63 6.40
C GLY A 141 7.22 -35.39 6.16
N SER A 142 5.97 -35.53 5.73
CA SER A 142 5.04 -34.44 5.44
C SER A 142 4.34 -33.91 6.72
N LEU A 143 3.26 -33.12 6.55
CA LEU A 143 2.63 -32.38 7.64
C LEU A 143 2.11 -33.29 8.75
N LEU A 144 1.58 -34.47 8.42
CA LEU A 144 1.07 -35.42 9.40
C LEU A 144 2.15 -35.87 10.40
N ASP A 145 3.36 -36.17 9.92
CA ASP A 145 4.45 -36.60 10.80
C ASP A 145 4.87 -35.46 11.75
N LEU A 146 4.91 -34.21 11.23
CA LEU A 146 5.26 -33.01 11.99
C LEU A 146 4.17 -32.62 13.01
N PHE A 147 2.90 -32.83 12.67
CA PHE A 147 1.75 -32.65 13.54
C PHE A 147 1.79 -33.60 14.75
N LEU A 148 2.01 -34.89 14.49
CA LEU A 148 2.22 -35.91 15.54
C LEU A 148 3.48 -35.65 16.37
N GLU A 149 4.54 -35.13 15.75
CA GLU A 149 5.76 -34.69 16.44
C GLU A 149 5.49 -33.48 17.36
N GLY A 150 4.58 -32.58 16.98
CA GLY A 150 4.12 -31.46 17.78
C GLY A 150 3.56 -31.89 19.15
N PHE A 151 2.58 -32.80 19.17
CA PHE A 151 2.03 -33.35 20.42
C PHE A 151 3.11 -33.99 21.32
N ARG A 152 4.06 -34.73 20.72
CA ARG A 152 5.16 -35.38 21.45
C ARG A 152 6.17 -34.37 22.03
N ALA A 153 6.34 -33.22 21.38
CA ALA A 153 7.27 -32.16 21.80
C ALA A 153 6.63 -31.11 22.73
N GLY A 154 5.30 -31.04 22.78
CA GLY A 154 4.57 -30.11 23.63
C GLY A 154 4.64 -30.43 25.13
N GLU A 155 4.16 -29.48 25.93
CA GLU A 155 4.15 -29.54 27.39
C GLU A 155 2.88 -30.24 27.89
N GLY A 156 3.01 -31.49 28.34
CA GLY A 156 1.91 -32.28 28.93
C GLY A 156 0.86 -32.81 27.94
N ILE A 157 0.98 -32.49 26.66
CA ILE A 157 -0.06 -32.75 25.63
C ILE A 157 0.12 -34.05 24.82
N ALA A 158 1.18 -34.83 25.04
CA ALA A 158 1.40 -36.07 24.28
C ALA A 158 0.22 -37.08 24.38
N ARG A 159 -0.47 -37.09 25.52
CA ARG A 159 -1.71 -37.86 25.79
C ARG A 159 -2.86 -37.58 24.82
N PHE A 160 -2.87 -36.42 24.15
CA PHE A 160 -3.94 -36.08 23.20
C PHE A 160 -3.86 -36.87 21.89
N VAL A 161 -2.74 -37.53 21.60
CA VAL A 161 -2.65 -38.45 20.46
C VAL A 161 -3.58 -39.65 20.67
N ASP A 162 -3.77 -40.14 21.90
CA ASP A 162 -4.70 -41.24 22.19
C ASP A 162 -6.17 -40.85 21.92
N HIS A 163 -6.46 -39.53 21.91
CA HIS A 163 -7.78 -38.95 21.63
C HIS A 163 -7.88 -38.27 20.25
N LEU A 164 -6.94 -38.56 19.34
CA LEU A 164 -6.90 -38.03 17.98
C LEU A 164 -7.60 -38.96 16.99
N LEU A 165 -8.57 -38.46 16.24
CA LEU A 165 -9.15 -39.10 15.05
C LEU A 165 -8.58 -38.45 13.78
N ILE A 166 -7.88 -39.22 12.96
CA ILE A 166 -7.35 -38.74 11.68
C ILE A 166 -8.32 -39.12 10.56
N VAL A 167 -8.91 -38.12 9.92
CA VAL A 167 -9.83 -38.29 8.79
C VAL A 167 -9.05 -38.29 7.47
N ALA A 168 -8.90 -39.48 6.88
CA ALA A 168 -8.28 -39.67 5.58
C ALA A 168 -9.27 -39.40 4.45
N LEU A 169 -8.87 -38.53 3.53
CA LEU A 169 -9.71 -38.05 2.42
C LEU A 169 -9.55 -38.88 1.14
N ASP A 170 -8.51 -39.71 1.08
CA ASP A 170 -8.21 -40.67 0.02
C ASP A 170 -7.57 -41.95 0.61
N ASP A 171 -7.36 -42.97 -0.23
CA ASP A 171 -6.86 -44.28 0.19
C ASP A 171 -5.34 -44.29 0.49
N GLY A 172 -4.59 -43.32 -0.04
CA GLY A 172 -3.17 -43.12 0.28
C GLY A 172 -2.98 -42.54 1.66
N ALA A 173 -3.71 -41.47 1.96
CA ALA A 173 -3.87 -40.91 3.29
C ALA A 173 -4.31 -41.96 4.31
N PHE A 174 -5.26 -42.84 3.94
CA PHE A 174 -5.78 -43.85 4.87
C PHE A 174 -4.76 -44.96 5.15
N ARG A 175 -4.09 -45.50 4.12
CA ARG A 175 -2.96 -46.44 4.30
C ARG A 175 -1.89 -45.82 5.19
N ARG A 176 -1.42 -44.62 4.84
CA ARG A 176 -0.36 -43.91 5.54
C ARG A 176 -0.73 -43.55 6.98
N CYS A 177 -1.99 -43.17 7.23
CA CYS A 177 -2.51 -42.96 8.57
C CYS A 177 -2.35 -44.22 9.44
N ARG A 178 -2.78 -45.39 8.92
CA ARG A 178 -2.72 -46.66 9.64
C ARG A 178 -1.30 -47.12 9.95
N ASP A 179 -0.30 -46.65 9.20
CA ASP A 179 1.12 -46.91 9.47
C ASP A 179 1.67 -46.11 10.68
N VAL A 180 1.04 -44.97 11.02
CA VAL A 180 1.55 -44.03 12.04
C VAL A 180 0.62 -43.80 13.23
N HIS A 181 -0.65 -44.20 13.13
CA HIS A 181 -1.69 -43.87 14.08
C HIS A 181 -2.81 -44.93 14.13
N PRO A 182 -3.31 -45.34 15.32
CA PRO A 182 -4.33 -46.39 15.43
C PRO A 182 -5.76 -45.94 15.04
N HIS A 183 -6.08 -44.65 15.10
CA HIS A 183 -7.45 -44.15 14.94
C HIS A 183 -7.64 -43.36 13.64
N CYS A 184 -7.80 -44.10 12.55
CA CYS A 184 -7.98 -43.58 11.20
C CYS A 184 -9.42 -43.81 10.72
N TYR A 185 -10.05 -42.78 10.17
CA TYR A 185 -11.36 -42.88 9.52
C TYR A 185 -11.27 -42.47 8.06
N ARG A 186 -11.80 -43.29 7.15
CA ARG A 186 -11.84 -43.00 5.72
C ARG A 186 -13.15 -42.29 5.40
N LEU A 187 -13.09 -40.99 5.08
CA LEU A 187 -14.27 -40.23 4.67
C LEU A 187 -14.49 -40.41 3.17
N ALA A 188 -15.58 -41.08 2.77
CA ALA A 188 -15.94 -41.21 1.37
C ALA A 188 -16.56 -39.91 0.83
N VAL A 189 -15.98 -39.36 -0.25
CA VAL A 189 -16.53 -38.19 -0.97
C VAL A 189 -16.80 -38.63 -2.41
N ALA A 190 -18.08 -38.73 -2.76
CA ALA A 190 -18.51 -39.38 -4.00
C ALA A 190 -18.00 -38.67 -5.26
N GLY A 191 -17.44 -39.45 -6.19
CA GLY A 191 -17.17 -39.03 -7.57
C GLY A 191 -15.88 -38.22 -7.82
N ARG A 192 -14.99 -38.00 -6.84
CA ARG A 192 -13.73 -37.26 -7.04
C ARG A 192 -12.50 -37.98 -6.49
N ASN A 193 -11.33 -37.69 -7.09
CA ASN A 193 -10.02 -38.20 -6.65
C ASN A 193 -9.27 -37.14 -5.81
N PHE A 194 -8.78 -37.50 -4.62
CA PHE A 194 -8.14 -36.56 -3.68
C PHE A 194 -6.62 -36.76 -3.45
N THR A 195 -5.96 -37.64 -4.23
CA THR A 195 -4.54 -38.02 -4.07
C THR A 195 -3.51 -36.88 -4.10
N ASP A 196 -3.81 -35.73 -4.72
CA ASP A 196 -2.85 -34.62 -4.89
C ASP A 196 -3.11 -33.44 -3.93
N GLU A 197 -2.11 -32.58 -3.71
CA GLU A 197 -2.27 -31.29 -3.02
C GLU A 197 -3.35 -30.45 -3.73
N LYS A 198 -4.45 -30.17 -3.02
CA LYS A 198 -5.59 -29.45 -3.61
C LYS A 198 -5.37 -27.94 -3.55
N VAL A 199 -5.45 -27.31 -4.72
CA VAL A 199 -5.41 -25.85 -4.86
C VAL A 199 -6.57 -25.25 -4.05
N PHE A 200 -6.21 -24.31 -3.17
CA PHE A 200 -7.13 -23.54 -2.34
C PHE A 200 -8.26 -22.93 -3.20
N MET A 201 -9.51 -23.02 -2.72
CA MET A 201 -10.74 -22.58 -3.43
C MET A 201 -11.13 -23.34 -4.71
N SER A 202 -10.49 -24.46 -5.05
CA SER A 202 -11.01 -25.37 -6.09
C SER A 202 -12.38 -25.98 -5.72
N GLU A 203 -13.14 -26.45 -6.71
CA GLU A 203 -14.45 -27.09 -6.47
C GLU A 203 -14.31 -28.35 -5.60
N ASP A 204 -13.29 -29.18 -5.88
CA ASP A 204 -12.83 -30.29 -5.04
C ASP A 204 -12.57 -29.86 -3.60
N TYR A 205 -11.84 -28.74 -3.41
CA TYR A 205 -11.54 -28.19 -2.08
C TYR A 205 -12.81 -27.75 -1.35
N LEU A 206 -13.76 -27.10 -2.04
CA LEU A 206 -15.03 -26.69 -1.43
C LEU A 206 -15.86 -27.89 -0.99
N ASP A 207 -16.02 -28.91 -1.82
CA ASP A 207 -16.77 -30.12 -1.45
C ASP A 207 -16.08 -30.93 -0.35
N LEU A 208 -14.74 -31.01 -0.37
CA LEU A 208 -13.92 -31.59 0.70
C LEU A 208 -14.17 -30.85 2.02
N VAL A 209 -14.07 -29.52 2.04
CA VAL A 209 -14.29 -28.67 3.21
C VAL A 209 -15.71 -28.84 3.76
N TRP A 210 -16.73 -28.75 2.90
CA TRP A 210 -18.12 -28.92 3.33
C TRP A 210 -18.46 -30.36 3.76
N SER A 211 -17.70 -31.36 3.29
CA SER A 211 -17.77 -32.74 3.78
C SER A 211 -17.19 -32.87 5.20
N LYS A 212 -16.11 -32.13 5.54
CA LYS A 212 -15.65 -32.03 6.94
C LYS A 212 -16.75 -31.50 7.86
N VAL A 213 -17.43 -30.41 7.46
CA VAL A 213 -18.54 -29.81 8.25
C VAL A 213 -19.72 -30.79 8.41
N LYS A 214 -20.00 -31.62 7.40
CA LYS A 214 -21.02 -32.68 7.48
C LYS A 214 -20.63 -33.77 8.50
N LEU A 215 -19.38 -34.22 8.50
CA LEU A 215 -18.87 -35.18 9.49
C LEU A 215 -18.89 -34.60 10.91
N GLN A 216 -18.42 -33.36 11.07
CA GLN A 216 -18.48 -32.62 12.33
C GLN A 216 -19.91 -32.50 12.87
N GLN A 217 -20.91 -32.23 12.01
CA GLN A 217 -22.32 -32.27 12.40
C GLN A 217 -22.72 -33.67 12.90
N ARG A 218 -22.38 -34.74 12.18
CA ARG A 218 -22.73 -36.12 12.56
C ARG A 218 -22.13 -36.52 13.92
N ILE A 219 -20.89 -36.11 14.21
CA ILE A 219 -20.24 -36.35 15.50
C ILE A 219 -21.03 -35.70 16.65
N LEU A 220 -21.54 -34.47 16.46
CA LEU A 220 -22.40 -33.81 17.46
C LEU A 220 -23.74 -34.51 17.63
N GLU A 221 -24.36 -34.99 16.53
CA GLU A 221 -25.62 -35.75 16.56
C GLU A 221 -25.49 -37.07 17.32
N LEU A 222 -24.34 -37.75 17.19
CA LEU A 222 -23.98 -38.95 17.94
C LEU A 222 -23.63 -38.66 19.42
N GLY A 223 -23.66 -37.39 19.84
CA GLY A 223 -23.51 -36.99 21.24
C GLY A 223 -22.07 -36.79 21.72
N TYR A 224 -21.11 -36.63 20.81
CA TYR A 224 -19.71 -36.36 21.11
C TYR A 224 -19.35 -34.89 20.86
N ASN A 225 -18.46 -34.32 21.68
CA ASN A 225 -17.86 -33.02 21.43
C ASN A 225 -16.66 -33.23 20.48
N PHE A 226 -16.36 -32.26 19.63
CA PHE A 226 -15.16 -32.33 18.79
C PHE A 226 -14.29 -31.08 18.95
N LEU A 227 -12.97 -31.25 18.87
CA LEU A 227 -11.99 -30.21 18.60
C LEU A 227 -11.31 -30.53 17.27
N PHE A 228 -11.72 -29.84 16.22
CA PHE A 228 -11.07 -29.90 14.93
C PHE A 228 -9.80 -29.03 14.93
N THR A 229 -8.71 -29.58 14.40
CA THR A 229 -7.45 -28.88 14.16
C THR A 229 -6.94 -29.27 12.76
N ASP A 230 -6.59 -28.30 11.93
CA ASP A 230 -5.87 -28.58 10.68
C ASP A 230 -4.48 -29.16 10.99
N VAL A 231 -3.95 -29.94 10.04
CA VAL A 231 -2.69 -30.70 10.20
C VAL A 231 -1.45 -29.80 10.19
N ASP A 232 -1.56 -28.56 9.73
CA ASP A 232 -0.49 -27.55 9.73
C ASP A 232 -0.58 -26.60 10.94
N ILE A 233 -1.21 -27.06 12.03
CA ILE A 233 -1.20 -26.43 13.34
C ILE A 233 -0.29 -27.20 14.29
N LEU A 234 0.81 -26.58 14.72
CA LEU A 234 1.62 -27.11 15.81
C LEU A 234 1.00 -26.79 17.17
N TRP A 235 1.01 -27.78 18.06
CA TRP A 235 0.54 -27.66 19.43
C TRP A 235 1.73 -27.65 20.40
N PHE A 236 1.64 -26.80 21.43
CA PHE A 236 2.71 -26.56 22.41
C PHE A 236 2.26 -26.75 23.86
N ARG A 237 1.00 -26.43 24.17
CA ARG A 237 0.36 -26.56 25.50
C ARG A 237 -1.10 -26.98 25.35
N ASP A 238 -1.76 -27.32 26.46
CA ASP A 238 -3.14 -27.78 26.49
C ASP A 238 -4.12 -26.64 26.15
N PRO A 239 -4.69 -26.58 24.93
CA PRO A 239 -5.49 -25.43 24.51
C PRO A 239 -6.85 -25.39 25.21
N PHE A 240 -7.29 -26.46 25.86
CA PHE A 240 -8.54 -26.47 26.62
C PHE A 240 -8.48 -25.53 27.83
N GLU A 241 -7.28 -25.22 28.36
CA GLU A 241 -7.08 -24.19 29.38
C GLU A 241 -7.54 -22.80 28.96
N GLN A 242 -7.55 -22.51 27.65
CA GLN A 242 -8.02 -21.24 27.07
C GLN A 242 -9.51 -21.26 26.73
N MET A 243 -10.19 -22.41 26.88
CA MET A 243 -11.59 -22.60 26.51
C MET A 243 -12.51 -22.44 27.72
N SER A 244 -13.57 -21.67 27.55
CA SER A 244 -14.59 -21.48 28.57
C SER A 244 -15.65 -22.57 28.50
N MET A 245 -15.90 -23.25 29.61
CA MET A 245 -17.01 -24.21 29.76
C MET A 245 -18.40 -23.59 29.49
N ALA A 246 -18.52 -22.25 29.51
CA ALA A 246 -19.72 -21.53 29.13
C ALA A 246 -19.95 -21.51 27.60
N ALA A 247 -18.91 -21.63 26.79
CA ALA A 247 -19.02 -21.63 25.34
C ALA A 247 -19.85 -22.83 24.84
N HIS A 248 -20.49 -22.63 23.69
CA HIS A 248 -21.09 -23.70 22.89
C HIS A 248 -20.17 -24.08 21.73
N MET A 249 -19.43 -23.09 21.22
CA MET A 249 -18.48 -23.16 20.12
C MET A 249 -17.26 -22.30 20.50
N VAL A 250 -16.06 -22.77 20.21
CA VAL A 250 -14.80 -22.05 20.45
C VAL A 250 -13.96 -22.14 19.19
N THR A 251 -13.42 -21.03 18.69
CA THR A 251 -12.68 -20.96 17.43
C THR A 251 -11.43 -20.10 17.60
N SER A 252 -10.34 -20.43 16.92
CA SER A 252 -9.20 -19.51 16.80
C SER A 252 -9.60 -18.25 16.01
N SER A 253 -8.73 -17.25 15.99
CA SER A 253 -8.99 -16.00 15.26
C SER A 253 -7.88 -15.74 14.24
N ASP A 254 -8.25 -15.41 12.99
CA ASP A 254 -7.28 -14.79 12.07
C ASP A 254 -6.98 -13.34 12.51
N PHE A 255 -8.00 -12.64 13.03
CA PHE A 255 -7.86 -11.32 13.64
C PHE A 255 -8.70 -11.24 14.93
N PHE A 256 -8.00 -11.06 16.06
CA PHE A 256 -8.61 -10.81 17.36
C PHE A 256 -8.68 -9.30 17.63
N VAL A 257 -9.89 -8.75 17.71
CA VAL A 257 -10.15 -7.30 17.86
C VAL A 257 -10.52 -6.90 19.29
N GLY A 258 -10.54 -7.88 20.21
CA GLY A 258 -10.74 -7.67 21.64
C GLY A 258 -12.08 -8.18 22.16
N GLY A 259 -12.02 -8.86 23.31
CA GLY A 259 -13.15 -9.48 24.00
C GLY A 259 -13.48 -10.86 23.41
N ALA A 260 -13.31 -11.92 24.20
CA ALA A 260 -13.42 -13.30 23.72
C ALA A 260 -14.83 -13.71 23.22
N TYR A 261 -15.89 -12.96 23.53
CA TYR A 261 -17.25 -13.21 23.04
C TYR A 261 -17.74 -12.15 22.04
N ASN A 262 -16.85 -11.27 21.57
CA ASN A 262 -17.20 -10.22 20.62
C ASN A 262 -17.34 -10.81 19.20
N PRO A 263 -18.53 -10.75 18.56
CA PRO A 263 -18.72 -11.27 17.20
C PRO A 263 -17.98 -10.43 16.13
N ALA A 264 -17.29 -9.34 16.49
CA ALA A 264 -16.38 -8.64 15.58
C ALA A 264 -15.06 -9.37 15.32
N ASN A 265 -14.65 -10.34 16.16
CA ASN A 265 -13.46 -11.18 15.90
C ASN A 265 -13.65 -12.03 14.64
N PHE A 266 -12.59 -12.21 13.84
CA PHE A 266 -12.63 -13.00 12.60
C PHE A 266 -12.27 -14.46 12.92
N PRO A 267 -13.22 -15.41 12.85
CA PRO A 267 -12.97 -16.81 13.20
C PRO A 267 -12.05 -17.48 12.18
N ASN A 268 -11.15 -18.32 12.67
CA ASN A 268 -10.38 -19.28 11.90
C ASN A 268 -10.89 -20.69 12.22
N THR A 269 -11.46 -21.39 11.23
CA THR A 269 -12.06 -22.72 11.43
C THR A 269 -11.06 -23.85 11.40
N GLY A 270 -9.79 -23.56 11.08
CA GLY A 270 -8.69 -24.50 11.20
C GLY A 270 -8.41 -24.92 12.64
N PHE A 271 -8.91 -24.18 13.65
CA PHE A 271 -8.97 -24.64 15.03
C PHE A 271 -10.34 -24.34 15.64
N LEU A 272 -11.15 -25.37 15.84
CA LEU A 272 -12.58 -25.25 16.15
C LEU A 272 -13.06 -26.35 17.13
N TYR A 273 -13.44 -25.97 18.34
CA TYR A 273 -14.12 -26.84 19.31
C TYR A 273 -15.64 -26.57 19.35
N VAL A 274 -16.45 -27.64 19.37
CA VAL A 274 -17.91 -27.55 19.53
C VAL A 274 -18.38 -28.62 20.52
N ARG A 275 -19.18 -28.19 21.51
CA ARG A 275 -19.77 -29.07 22.52
C ARG A 275 -21.13 -29.59 22.06
N SER A 276 -21.32 -30.92 22.09
CA SER A 276 -22.57 -31.53 21.67
C SER A 276 -23.76 -31.03 22.50
N SER A 277 -24.80 -30.63 21.79
CA SER A 277 -26.10 -30.23 22.31
C SER A 277 -27.06 -30.08 21.13
N ARG A 278 -28.38 -30.17 21.37
CA ARG A 278 -29.39 -29.86 20.35
C ARG A 278 -29.19 -28.47 19.72
N ARG A 279 -28.69 -27.49 20.50
CA ARG A 279 -28.34 -26.16 20.00
C ARG A 279 -27.15 -26.19 19.05
N ALA A 280 -26.09 -26.95 19.37
CA ALA A 280 -24.90 -27.05 18.52
C ALA A 280 -25.20 -27.77 17.20
N VAL A 281 -25.97 -28.87 17.23
CA VAL A 281 -26.46 -29.54 16.00
C VAL A 281 -27.24 -28.55 15.13
N GLY A 282 -28.24 -27.86 15.71
CA GLY A 282 -29.01 -26.83 15.01
C GLY A 282 -28.21 -25.58 14.57
N VAL A 283 -26.97 -25.41 15.03
CA VAL A 283 -26.03 -24.38 14.54
C VAL A 283 -25.25 -24.91 13.33
N MET A 284 -24.78 -26.15 13.37
CA MET A 284 -24.13 -26.78 12.21
C MET A 284 -25.08 -26.95 11.02
N GLU A 285 -26.34 -27.33 11.28
CA GLU A 285 -27.40 -27.37 10.27
C GLU A 285 -27.59 -25.99 9.60
N ALA A 286 -27.66 -24.93 10.40
CA ALA A 286 -27.81 -23.56 9.90
C ALA A 286 -26.61 -23.13 9.05
N TRP A 287 -25.40 -23.45 9.51
CA TRP A 287 -24.16 -23.14 8.83
C TRP A 287 -24.03 -23.86 7.49
N ARG A 288 -24.41 -25.13 7.43
CA ARG A 288 -24.48 -25.89 6.17
C ARG A 288 -25.59 -25.41 5.26
N ALA A 289 -26.78 -25.09 5.77
CA ALA A 289 -27.87 -24.53 4.99
C ALA A 289 -27.49 -23.18 4.36
N ALA A 290 -26.74 -22.34 5.08
CA ALA A 290 -26.23 -21.07 4.59
C ALA A 290 -25.31 -21.20 3.37
N ARG A 291 -24.68 -22.37 3.10
CA ARG A 291 -23.92 -22.62 1.85
C ARG A 291 -24.75 -22.27 0.60
N ALA A 292 -26.06 -22.53 0.61
CA ALA A 292 -26.95 -22.21 -0.51
C ALA A 292 -27.09 -20.69 -0.76
N SER A 293 -26.98 -19.86 0.29
CA SER A 293 -27.00 -18.40 0.19
C SER A 293 -25.64 -17.79 -0.17
N TYR A 294 -24.56 -18.58 -0.09
CA TYR A 294 -23.19 -18.14 -0.31
C TYR A 294 -22.44 -19.08 -1.29
N PRO A 295 -22.89 -19.21 -2.55
CA PRO A 295 -22.26 -20.08 -3.53
C PRO A 295 -20.79 -19.70 -3.77
N GLY A 296 -19.93 -20.71 -3.97
CA GLY A 296 -18.49 -20.53 -4.19
C GLY A 296 -17.66 -20.16 -2.94
N ARG A 297 -18.28 -20.03 -1.76
CA ARG A 297 -17.57 -19.74 -0.50
C ARG A 297 -17.27 -21.00 0.31
N HIS A 298 -16.15 -20.96 1.03
CA HIS A 298 -15.78 -22.01 1.98
C HIS A 298 -16.44 -21.78 3.36
N GLU A 299 -16.34 -22.79 4.23
CA GLU A 299 -17.04 -22.84 5.53
C GLU A 299 -16.71 -21.64 6.43
N GLN A 300 -15.44 -21.26 6.56
CA GLN A 300 -14.99 -20.15 7.42
C GLN A 300 -15.59 -18.82 6.98
N GLN A 301 -15.62 -18.56 5.67
CA GLN A 301 -16.23 -17.37 5.10
C GLN A 301 -17.72 -17.31 5.44
N VAL A 302 -18.44 -18.43 5.26
CA VAL A 302 -19.86 -18.49 5.61
C VAL A 302 -20.08 -18.32 7.11
N LEU A 303 -19.24 -18.92 7.97
CA LEU A 303 -19.30 -18.71 9.42
C LEU A 303 -19.11 -17.23 9.78
N ASN A 304 -18.16 -16.56 9.12
CA ASN A 304 -17.89 -15.14 9.34
C ASN A 304 -19.10 -14.26 9.01
N GLU A 305 -19.90 -14.60 8.01
CA GLU A 305 -21.14 -13.88 7.70
C GLU A 305 -22.26 -14.18 8.71
N ILE A 306 -22.48 -15.44 9.04
CA ILE A 306 -23.67 -15.83 9.85
C ILE A 306 -23.45 -15.80 11.37
N LYS A 307 -22.21 -15.66 11.87
CA LYS A 307 -21.89 -15.73 13.32
C LYS A 307 -22.75 -14.82 14.20
N ARG A 308 -23.11 -13.62 13.72
CA ARG A 308 -24.01 -12.69 14.42
C ARG A 308 -25.41 -13.28 14.53
N GLU A 309 -25.97 -13.78 13.43
CA GLU A 309 -27.27 -14.44 13.41
C GLU A 309 -27.31 -15.68 14.32
N LEU A 310 -26.25 -16.49 14.32
CA LEU A 310 -26.15 -17.66 15.19
C LEU A 310 -26.18 -17.27 16.68
N VAL A 311 -25.48 -16.19 17.05
CA VAL A 311 -25.47 -15.68 18.44
C VAL A 311 -26.83 -15.08 18.80
N GLU A 312 -27.36 -14.17 17.97
CA GLU A 312 -28.57 -13.39 18.25
C GLU A 312 -29.86 -14.22 18.15
N ARG A 313 -30.02 -15.03 17.09
CA ARG A 313 -31.26 -15.79 16.83
C ARG A 313 -31.23 -17.21 17.39
N ARG A 314 -30.07 -17.87 17.43
CA ARG A 314 -29.94 -19.27 17.92
C ARG A 314 -29.37 -19.36 19.34
N GLY A 315 -28.98 -18.24 19.94
CA GLY A 315 -28.47 -18.17 21.32
C GLY A 315 -27.17 -18.96 21.52
N VAL A 316 -26.39 -19.15 20.46
CA VAL A 316 -25.07 -19.78 20.58
C VAL A 316 -24.10 -18.82 21.27
N ARG A 317 -23.12 -19.37 21.98
CA ARG A 317 -22.03 -18.61 22.59
C ARG A 317 -20.75 -19.05 21.90
N ILE A 318 -20.28 -18.21 20.98
CA ILE A 318 -19.02 -18.40 20.26
C ILE A 318 -17.94 -17.69 21.06
N GLN A 319 -16.94 -18.44 21.53
CA GLN A 319 -15.71 -17.87 22.05
C GLN A 319 -14.68 -17.81 20.93
N PHE A 320 -14.04 -16.66 20.78
CA PHE A 320 -12.92 -16.42 19.89
C PHE A 320 -11.65 -16.42 20.74
N LEU A 321 -10.68 -17.25 20.37
CA LEU A 321 -9.41 -17.37 21.09
C LEU A 321 -8.47 -16.23 20.66
N ASP A 322 -7.72 -15.69 21.62
CA ASP A 322 -6.79 -14.60 21.40
C ASP A 322 -5.55 -15.10 20.64
N THR A 323 -5.19 -14.37 19.58
CA THR A 323 -3.96 -14.59 18.80
C THR A 323 -2.67 -14.53 19.61
N ALA A 324 -2.68 -13.96 20.82
CA ALA A 324 -1.56 -13.98 21.78
C ALA A 324 -1.28 -15.38 22.37
N HIS A 325 -2.26 -16.29 22.30
CA HIS A 325 -2.19 -17.66 22.82
C HIS A 325 -2.36 -18.70 21.72
N VAL A 326 -3.33 -18.51 20.82
CA VAL A 326 -3.67 -19.43 19.74
C VAL A 326 -3.40 -18.69 18.43
N ALA A 327 -2.14 -18.80 17.97
CA ALA A 327 -1.58 -17.93 16.94
C ALA A 327 -1.60 -18.57 15.55
N GLY A 328 -1.31 -17.75 14.54
CA GLY A 328 -0.93 -18.20 13.21
C GLY A 328 0.23 -17.36 12.68
N PHE A 329 0.90 -17.79 11.62
CA PHE A 329 1.99 -17.01 11.02
C PHE A 329 1.53 -15.63 10.49
N CYS A 330 0.23 -15.43 10.31
CA CYS A 330 -0.36 -14.11 10.02
C CYS A 330 -0.39 -13.15 11.24
N SER A 331 -0.16 -13.61 12.47
CA SER A 331 -0.25 -12.80 13.69
C SER A 331 1.12 -12.32 14.20
N ASN A 332 1.13 -11.20 14.92
CA ASN A 332 2.35 -10.58 15.45
C ASN A 332 2.88 -11.23 16.74
N THR A 333 2.25 -12.29 17.23
CA THR A 333 2.63 -12.99 18.46
C THR A 333 3.98 -13.67 18.28
N ARG A 334 4.92 -13.43 19.20
CA ARG A 334 6.28 -13.99 19.19
C ARG A 334 6.78 -14.30 20.60
N ASP A 335 5.99 -14.97 21.43
CA ASP A 335 6.42 -15.38 22.77
C ASP A 335 6.06 -16.83 23.07
N PHE A 336 7.08 -17.68 23.25
CA PHE A 336 6.87 -19.07 23.66
C PHE A 336 6.35 -19.23 25.09
N ALA A 337 6.39 -18.19 25.94
CA ALA A 337 5.81 -18.24 27.27
C ALA A 337 4.27 -18.31 27.24
N THR A 338 3.62 -17.67 26.26
CA THR A 338 2.15 -17.56 26.18
C THR A 338 1.51 -18.45 25.11
N LEU A 339 2.31 -19.05 24.22
CA LEU A 339 1.85 -19.79 23.05
C LEU A 339 1.29 -21.18 23.40
N TYR A 340 0.09 -21.48 22.91
CA TYR A 340 -0.58 -22.78 22.99
C TYR A 340 -0.53 -23.52 21.65
N THR A 341 -0.79 -22.83 20.54
CA THR A 341 -0.73 -23.39 19.18
C THR A 341 -0.22 -22.38 18.15
N MET A 342 0.27 -22.85 17.01
CA MET A 342 0.63 -22.04 15.84
C MET A 342 0.14 -22.67 14.53
N HIS A 343 -0.70 -21.94 13.78
CA HIS A 343 -1.23 -22.34 12.47
C HIS A 343 -0.40 -21.74 11.32
N ALA A 344 -0.01 -22.55 10.33
CA ALA A 344 0.63 -22.11 9.08
C ALA A 344 -0.28 -21.35 8.08
N ASN A 345 -1.24 -20.57 8.58
CA ASN A 345 -2.27 -19.88 7.78
C ASN A 345 -1.72 -18.84 6.77
N CYS A 346 -0.53 -18.28 7.00
CA CYS A 346 0.15 -17.36 6.06
C CYS A 346 1.24 -18.04 5.18
N CYS A 347 1.38 -19.36 5.21
CA CYS A 347 2.37 -20.09 4.43
C CYS A 347 1.73 -20.70 3.17
N VAL A 348 2.21 -20.32 1.98
CA VAL A 348 1.67 -20.79 0.70
C VAL A 348 2.40 -22.05 0.22
N GLY A 349 1.65 -23.14 0.03
CA GLY A 349 2.15 -24.43 -0.46
C GLY A 349 2.82 -25.31 0.60
N LEU A 350 2.70 -26.63 0.43
CA LEU A 350 3.20 -27.65 1.35
C LEU A 350 4.68 -27.45 1.77
N GLY A 351 5.56 -27.13 0.84
CA GLY A 351 7.00 -26.98 1.10
C GLY A 351 7.34 -25.83 2.06
N ALA A 352 6.63 -24.69 1.96
CA ALA A 352 6.82 -23.55 2.85
C ALA A 352 6.29 -23.87 4.26
N LYS A 353 5.07 -24.43 4.35
CA LYS A 353 4.46 -24.88 5.60
C LYS A 353 5.39 -25.82 6.38
N LEU A 354 5.97 -26.82 5.69
CA LEU A 354 6.92 -27.75 6.30
C LEU A 354 8.22 -27.08 6.76
N HIS A 355 8.77 -26.14 6.01
CA HIS A 355 9.99 -25.44 6.40
C HIS A 355 9.80 -24.62 7.68
N ASP A 356 8.77 -23.77 7.71
CA ASP A 356 8.57 -22.82 8.79
C ASP A 356 8.07 -23.48 10.08
N LEU A 357 7.19 -24.50 9.98
CA LEU A 357 6.77 -25.27 11.14
C LEU A 357 7.92 -26.10 11.74
N ARG A 358 8.80 -26.71 10.93
CA ARG A 358 9.98 -27.43 11.45
C ARG A 358 10.94 -26.49 12.18
N ASN A 359 11.24 -25.33 11.59
CA ASN A 359 12.07 -24.30 12.23
C ASN A 359 11.46 -23.88 13.59
N LEU A 360 10.15 -23.64 13.64
CA LEU A 360 9.45 -23.27 14.87
C LEU A 360 9.51 -24.38 15.93
N LEU A 361 9.36 -25.64 15.52
CA LEU A 361 9.43 -26.80 16.42
C LEU A 361 10.84 -27.02 16.97
N GLU A 362 11.89 -26.79 16.18
CA GLU A 362 13.28 -26.76 16.67
C GLU A 362 13.50 -25.67 17.72
N GLU A 363 12.97 -24.47 17.50
CA GLU A 363 13.10 -23.36 18.45
C GLU A 363 12.25 -23.55 19.70
N TRP A 364 11.07 -24.16 19.60
CA TRP A 364 10.29 -24.63 20.75
C TRP A 364 11.09 -25.65 21.58
N ARG A 365 11.76 -26.60 20.94
CA ARG A 365 12.65 -27.56 21.61
C ARG A 365 13.87 -26.89 22.26
N ALA A 366 14.37 -25.78 21.70
CA ALA A 366 15.40 -24.98 22.35
C ALA A 366 14.85 -24.25 23.59
N TYR A 367 13.66 -23.65 23.49
CA TYR A 367 12.94 -23.02 24.61
C TYR A 367 12.65 -24.01 25.74
N ARG A 368 12.18 -25.23 25.44
CA ARG A 368 11.94 -26.30 26.43
C ARG A 368 13.20 -26.75 27.20
N ARG A 369 14.40 -26.53 26.64
CA ARG A 369 15.69 -26.82 27.30
C ARG A 369 16.27 -25.62 28.04
N MET A 370 15.63 -24.46 27.96
CA MET A 370 16.12 -23.22 28.58
C MET A 370 15.89 -23.24 30.10
N PRO A 371 16.87 -22.81 30.92
CA PRO A 371 16.69 -22.68 32.37
C PRO A 371 15.50 -21.78 32.74
N ASP A 372 14.80 -22.14 33.82
CA ASP A 372 13.65 -21.40 34.34
C ASP A 372 13.94 -19.91 34.57
N GLU A 373 15.10 -19.59 35.12
CA GLU A 373 15.53 -18.21 35.37
C GLU A 373 15.60 -17.40 34.07
N GLN A 374 16.12 -18.00 32.99
CA GLN A 374 16.24 -17.34 31.69
C GLN A 374 14.87 -17.21 31.01
N ARG A 375 13.95 -18.18 31.20
CA ARG A 375 12.55 -18.07 30.75
C ARG A 375 11.74 -17.02 31.52
N ARG A 376 12.17 -16.61 32.72
CA ARG A 376 11.53 -15.56 33.55
C ARG A 376 12.08 -14.15 33.30
N GLN A 377 13.17 -13.99 32.53
CA GLN A 377 13.80 -12.69 32.25
C GLN A 377 13.07 -11.85 31.19
N GLY A 378 12.07 -12.40 30.49
CA GLY A 378 11.27 -11.68 29.50
C GLY A 378 10.65 -12.61 28.44
N PRO A 379 9.89 -12.06 27.47
CA PRO A 379 9.25 -12.86 26.42
C PRO A 379 10.30 -13.54 25.53
N VAL A 380 10.27 -14.87 25.45
CA VAL A 380 11.26 -15.63 24.66
C VAL A 380 10.77 -15.77 23.23
N ARG A 381 11.31 -14.90 22.37
CA ARG A 381 10.92 -14.78 20.97
C ARG A 381 11.69 -15.76 20.07
N TRP A 382 10.98 -16.48 19.22
CA TRP A 382 11.60 -17.25 18.14
C TRP A 382 12.12 -16.34 17.03
N LYS A 383 13.14 -16.83 16.33
CA LYS A 383 13.81 -16.14 15.21
C LYS A 383 13.18 -16.58 13.91
N ILE A 384 12.75 -15.61 13.11
CA ILE A 384 12.50 -15.87 11.68
C ILE A 384 13.87 -16.03 11.02
N LYS A 385 14.33 -17.28 10.85
CA LYS A 385 15.55 -17.60 10.08
C LYS A 385 15.29 -17.35 8.59
N GLY A 386 15.39 -16.09 8.17
CA GLY A 386 15.31 -15.67 6.76
C GLY A 386 16.49 -16.14 5.90
N ASN A 387 16.72 -17.46 5.82
CA ASN A 387 17.79 -18.06 5.01
C ASN A 387 17.38 -18.28 3.55
N LEU A 388 16.09 -18.19 3.22
CA LEU A 388 15.58 -18.37 1.85
C LEU A 388 16.17 -17.34 0.86
N ARG A 389 16.51 -16.13 1.34
CA ARG A 389 17.12 -15.06 0.51
C ARG A 389 18.57 -15.35 0.09
N ARG A 390 19.28 -16.30 0.71
CA ARG A 390 20.66 -16.66 0.30
C ARG A 390 20.69 -17.88 -0.62
N PHE A 391 19.85 -18.89 -0.39
CA PHE A 391 19.85 -20.09 -1.24
C PHE A 391 19.25 -19.83 -2.62
N PHE A 392 18.16 -19.05 -2.70
CA PHE A 392 17.60 -18.62 -3.99
C PHE A 392 18.50 -17.63 -4.73
N VAL A 393 19.21 -16.74 -4.04
CA VAL A 393 20.21 -15.86 -4.70
C VAL A 393 21.38 -16.67 -5.22
N PHE A 394 21.88 -17.66 -4.47
CA PHE A 394 22.98 -18.52 -4.95
C PHE A 394 22.59 -19.40 -6.13
N LEU A 395 21.38 -19.98 -6.13
CA LEU A 395 20.83 -20.71 -7.29
C LEU A 395 20.53 -19.78 -8.47
N PHE A 396 20.04 -18.57 -8.22
CA PHE A 396 19.80 -17.56 -9.25
C PHE A 396 21.11 -17.05 -9.85
N GLU A 397 22.16 -16.82 -9.05
CA GLU A 397 23.50 -16.45 -9.53
C GLU A 397 24.18 -17.61 -10.28
N LEU A 398 24.02 -18.86 -9.85
CA LEU A 398 24.46 -20.04 -10.61
C LEU A 398 23.70 -20.18 -11.94
N TRP A 399 22.40 -19.92 -11.95
CA TRP A 399 21.58 -19.92 -13.17
C TRP A 399 21.93 -18.73 -14.09
N LEU A 400 22.20 -17.55 -13.53
CA LEU A 400 22.65 -16.37 -14.27
C LEU A 400 24.05 -16.59 -14.84
N ALA A 401 24.95 -17.21 -14.10
CA ALA A 401 26.29 -17.56 -14.56
C ALA A 401 26.24 -18.66 -15.64
N ALA A 402 25.42 -19.69 -15.48
CA ALA A 402 25.23 -20.73 -16.49
C ALA A 402 24.59 -20.18 -17.77
N THR A 403 23.60 -19.30 -17.66
CA THR A 403 22.98 -18.63 -18.83
C THR A 403 23.91 -17.62 -19.46
N LEU A 404 24.68 -16.83 -18.70
CA LEU A 404 25.73 -15.95 -19.22
C LEU A 404 26.83 -16.74 -19.93
N VAL A 405 27.27 -17.88 -19.40
CA VAL A 405 28.25 -18.76 -20.06
C VAL A 405 27.66 -19.38 -21.32
N LEU A 406 26.40 -19.82 -21.34
CA LEU A 406 25.74 -20.27 -22.58
C LEU A 406 25.64 -19.14 -23.61
N VAL A 407 25.26 -17.93 -23.20
CA VAL A 407 25.19 -16.76 -24.09
C VAL A 407 26.59 -16.41 -24.61
N LEU A 408 27.63 -16.45 -23.76
CA LEU A 408 29.01 -16.20 -24.18
C LEU A 408 29.50 -17.27 -25.16
N LEU A 409 29.19 -18.54 -24.94
CA LEU A 409 29.52 -19.63 -25.85
C LEU A 409 28.76 -19.52 -27.18
N CYS A 410 27.49 -19.10 -27.17
CA CYS A 410 26.73 -18.81 -28.40
C CYS A 410 27.29 -17.58 -29.16
N VAL A 411 27.77 -16.55 -28.46
CA VAL A 411 28.42 -15.38 -29.06
C VAL A 411 29.80 -15.73 -29.63
N LEU A 412 30.57 -16.58 -28.93
CA LEU A 412 31.87 -17.08 -29.40
C LEU A 412 31.72 -18.06 -30.57
N ALA A 413 30.66 -18.88 -30.60
CA ALA A 413 30.33 -19.74 -31.74
C ALA A 413 29.89 -18.94 -32.99
N ASN A 414 29.25 -17.78 -32.80
CA ASN A 414 28.84 -16.89 -33.89
C ASN A 414 29.91 -15.86 -34.32
N THR A 415 31.13 -15.91 -33.78
CA THR A 415 32.24 -14.99 -34.14
C THR A 415 33.44 -15.71 -34.79
N GLY A 416 33.16 -16.74 -35.59
CA GLY A 416 34.12 -17.35 -36.53
C GLY A 416 34.26 -16.55 -37.83
N GLY A 417 34.84 -15.36 -37.78
CA GLY A 417 35.07 -14.49 -38.95
C GLY A 417 36.21 -13.50 -38.73
N SER A 418 37.39 -13.81 -39.29
CA SER A 418 38.67 -13.13 -39.04
C SER A 418 38.79 -11.71 -39.63
N PRO A 419 39.76 -10.88 -39.18
CA PRO A 419 39.61 -9.42 -39.13
C PRO A 419 40.42 -8.65 -40.18
N GLU A 420 40.11 -7.35 -40.33
CA GLU A 420 41.12 -6.32 -40.58
C GLU A 420 40.68 -4.94 -40.03
N MET A 421 41.67 -4.13 -39.62
CA MET A 421 41.59 -2.81 -38.94
C MET A 421 42.54 -1.84 -39.67
N PRO A 422 42.68 -0.54 -39.29
CA PRO A 422 41.72 0.47 -38.81
C PRO A 422 41.92 1.86 -39.50
N ALA A 423 41.09 2.86 -39.15
CA ALA A 423 41.41 4.30 -38.95
C ALA A 423 40.10 5.12 -39.02
N ALA A 424 39.60 5.78 -37.97
CA ALA A 424 40.11 6.97 -37.24
C ALA A 424 39.59 8.30 -37.83
N ALA A 425 39.27 9.27 -36.94
CA ALA A 425 38.73 10.62 -37.22
C ALA A 425 37.31 10.67 -37.85
N GLU A 426 36.46 11.67 -37.60
CA GLU A 426 36.47 12.78 -36.62
C GLU A 426 35.06 13.40 -36.45
N VAL A 427 34.86 14.18 -35.39
CA VAL A 427 33.85 15.27 -35.25
C VAL A 427 32.38 14.97 -35.60
N CYS A 428 31.55 14.83 -34.57
CA CYS A 428 30.12 15.17 -34.66
C CYS A 428 29.94 16.70 -34.64
N ASN A 429 29.33 17.27 -35.69
CA ASN A 429 28.68 18.57 -35.61
C ASN A 429 27.21 18.42 -36.03
N CYS A 430 26.30 19.09 -35.31
CA CYS A 430 24.87 18.87 -35.42
C CYS A 430 24.18 20.10 -36.02
N SER A 431 23.56 19.97 -37.18
CA SER A 431 22.65 20.99 -37.70
C SER A 431 21.58 20.44 -38.66
N GLN A 432 20.36 20.36 -38.10
CA GLN A 432 19.13 20.90 -38.69
C GLN A 432 18.27 20.12 -39.72
N ILE A 433 16.97 20.09 -39.36
CA ILE A 433 15.73 20.11 -40.18
C ILE A 433 15.25 18.77 -40.78
N GLY A 434 14.39 18.09 -40.00
CA GLY A 434 12.93 18.07 -40.19
C GLY A 434 12.32 17.57 -41.51
N ILE A 435 11.48 16.53 -41.42
CA ILE A 435 10.43 16.21 -42.40
C ILE A 435 9.09 15.98 -41.67
N ALA A 436 8.01 16.33 -42.36
CA ALA A 436 6.66 16.45 -41.81
C ALA A 436 5.92 15.13 -41.55
N SER A 437 4.89 15.25 -40.71
CA SER A 437 3.77 14.32 -40.54
C SER A 437 3.17 13.84 -41.87
N SER A 438 2.86 12.53 -41.96
CA SER A 438 1.49 12.13 -42.30
C SER A 438 1.13 10.71 -41.83
N ARG A 439 -0.07 10.59 -41.24
CA ARG A 439 -0.93 9.38 -41.16
C ARG A 439 -0.46 8.20 -40.30
N ILE A 440 -0.57 8.38 -38.98
CA ILE A 440 -1.31 7.41 -38.16
C ILE A 440 -2.76 7.93 -38.13
N SER A 441 -3.69 7.19 -38.71
CA SER A 441 -5.10 7.57 -38.77
C SER A 441 -5.99 6.41 -38.36
N GLU A 442 -6.14 6.21 -37.05
CA GLU A 442 -7.38 5.76 -36.35
C GLU A 442 -7.13 5.54 -34.84
N GLU A 443 -6.78 6.60 -34.10
CA GLU A 443 -6.83 6.58 -32.61
C GLU A 443 -7.17 7.95 -31.98
N VAL A 444 -7.69 8.90 -32.79
CA VAL A 444 -7.86 10.31 -32.39
C VAL A 444 -9.34 10.69 -32.29
N THR A 445 -9.98 10.34 -31.16
CA THR A 445 -11.23 11.01 -30.70
C THR A 445 -11.35 11.16 -29.17
N GLY A 446 -10.51 10.51 -28.35
CA GLY A 446 -10.62 10.58 -26.88
C GLY A 446 -9.61 11.52 -26.20
N THR A 447 -8.54 11.91 -26.88
CA THR A 447 -7.39 12.59 -26.26
C THR A 447 -7.47 14.12 -26.26
N SER A 448 -8.27 14.72 -27.16
CA SER A 448 -8.53 16.17 -27.23
C SER A 448 -9.35 16.64 -26.03
N ASP A 449 -10.47 15.96 -25.80
CA ASP A 449 -11.57 16.46 -24.97
C ASP A 449 -11.19 16.59 -23.50
N LEU A 450 -10.35 15.67 -22.99
CA LEU A 450 -9.80 15.76 -21.64
C LEU A 450 -8.81 16.94 -21.50
N ALA A 451 -7.93 17.14 -22.48
CA ALA A 451 -6.92 18.21 -22.46
C ALA A 451 -7.56 19.60 -22.54
N GLU A 452 -8.72 19.74 -23.21
CA GLU A 452 -9.51 20.97 -23.23
C GLU A 452 -10.36 21.20 -21.97
N LEU A 453 -10.61 20.15 -21.17
CA LEU A 453 -11.46 20.21 -19.98
C LEU A 453 -10.66 20.46 -18.70
N LEU A 454 -9.50 19.82 -18.53
CA LEU A 454 -8.66 20.00 -17.33
C LEU A 454 -8.33 21.48 -17.01
N PRO A 455 -8.01 22.38 -17.97
CA PRO A 455 -7.79 23.80 -17.69
C PRO A 455 -9.00 24.56 -17.14
N LYS A 456 -10.22 24.04 -17.36
CA LYS A 456 -11.48 24.67 -16.93
C LYS A 456 -11.92 24.22 -15.53
N VAL A 457 -11.47 23.04 -15.11
CA VAL A 457 -11.85 22.40 -13.84
C VAL A 457 -10.75 22.51 -12.79
N ALA A 458 -9.48 22.61 -13.19
CA ALA A 458 -8.38 22.63 -12.23
C ALA A 458 -8.34 23.89 -11.35
N THR A 459 -7.88 23.71 -10.11
CA THR A 459 -7.49 24.79 -9.19
C THR A 459 -6.28 25.59 -9.70
N ASP A 460 -5.97 26.71 -9.05
CA ASP A 460 -4.75 27.51 -9.25
C ASP A 460 -3.46 26.66 -9.30
N ASP A 461 -3.39 25.59 -8.49
CA ASP A 461 -2.25 24.68 -8.38
C ASP A 461 -2.35 23.44 -9.28
N ARG A 462 -3.19 23.50 -10.32
CA ARG A 462 -3.44 22.43 -11.29
C ARG A 462 -3.95 21.12 -10.68
N THR A 463 -4.66 21.18 -9.57
CA THR A 463 -5.33 20.02 -8.97
C THR A 463 -6.75 19.87 -9.52
N VAL A 464 -7.11 18.65 -9.93
CA VAL A 464 -8.48 18.28 -10.32
C VAL A 464 -9.02 17.26 -9.32
N ILE A 465 -10.22 17.50 -8.77
CA ILE A 465 -10.91 16.49 -7.98
C ILE A 465 -11.63 15.56 -8.96
N ILE A 466 -11.45 14.25 -8.86
CA ILE A 466 -12.00 13.28 -9.81
C ILE A 466 -12.94 12.34 -9.05
N THR A 467 -14.18 12.21 -9.53
CA THR A 467 -15.08 11.14 -9.11
C THR A 467 -15.60 10.38 -10.33
N SER A 468 -16.26 9.23 -10.13
CA SER A 468 -16.68 8.36 -11.22
C SER A 468 -18.03 7.71 -10.97
N VAL A 469 -18.86 7.64 -12.00
CA VAL A 469 -20.25 7.18 -11.94
C VAL A 469 -20.63 6.34 -13.17
N ASN A 470 -21.51 5.37 -12.95
CA ASN A 470 -22.30 4.73 -13.99
C ASN A 470 -23.77 5.16 -13.86
N GLU A 471 -24.65 4.65 -14.72
CA GLU A 471 -26.06 5.04 -14.77
C GLU A 471 -26.73 4.91 -13.39
N ALA A 472 -26.53 3.76 -12.72
CA ALA A 472 -27.09 3.49 -11.40
C ALA A 472 -26.67 4.52 -10.32
N PHE A 473 -25.45 5.07 -10.41
CA PHE A 473 -24.92 6.06 -9.46
C PHE A 473 -25.15 7.52 -9.89
N ALA A 474 -25.65 7.75 -11.10
CA ALA A 474 -25.91 9.09 -11.67
C ALA A 474 -27.41 9.42 -11.82
N ARG A 475 -28.31 8.43 -11.89
CA ARG A 475 -29.78 8.62 -11.99
C ARG A 475 -30.32 9.62 -10.94
N PRO A 476 -31.49 10.26 -11.18
CA PRO A 476 -32.11 11.13 -10.19
C PRO A 476 -32.26 10.44 -8.83
N ASN A 477 -31.98 11.19 -7.74
CA ASN A 477 -31.98 10.70 -6.35
C ASN A 477 -30.97 9.56 -6.05
N SER A 478 -29.87 9.46 -6.81
CA SER A 478 -28.77 8.52 -6.55
C SER A 478 -27.53 9.19 -5.92
N LEU A 479 -26.39 8.48 -5.88
CA LEU A 479 -25.20 8.86 -5.12
C LEU A 479 -24.60 10.18 -5.59
N LEU A 480 -24.58 10.45 -6.91
CA LEU A 480 -24.03 11.70 -7.45
C LEU A 480 -24.71 12.95 -6.86
N VAL A 481 -26.01 12.88 -6.58
CA VAL A 481 -26.75 14.02 -5.98
C VAL A 481 -26.32 14.22 -4.53
N LEU A 482 -26.26 13.15 -3.73
CA LEU A 482 -25.78 13.19 -2.34
C LEU A 482 -24.32 13.65 -2.21
N PHE A 483 -23.47 13.22 -3.15
CA PHE A 483 -22.10 13.67 -3.27
C PHE A 483 -22.04 15.19 -3.44
N CYS A 484 -22.72 15.75 -4.45
CA CYS A 484 -22.77 17.20 -4.69
C CYS A 484 -23.40 17.97 -3.52
N GLU A 485 -24.48 17.46 -2.91
CA GLU A 485 -25.11 18.06 -1.72
C GLU A 485 -24.12 18.18 -0.54
N SER A 486 -23.19 17.23 -0.37
CA SER A 486 -22.21 17.27 0.72
C SER A 486 -21.26 18.47 0.63
N PHE A 487 -20.84 18.88 -0.57
CA PHE A 487 -20.02 20.09 -0.75
C PHE A 487 -20.79 21.36 -0.35
N ALA A 488 -22.09 21.43 -0.63
CA ALA A 488 -22.93 22.56 -0.25
C ALA A 488 -23.19 22.62 1.27
N ALA A 489 -23.32 21.47 1.93
CA ALA A 489 -23.49 21.35 3.38
C ALA A 489 -22.19 21.46 4.19
N GLY A 490 -21.03 21.25 3.56
CA GLY A 490 -19.73 21.25 4.22
C GLY A 490 -19.21 22.65 4.62
N GLU A 491 -18.35 22.70 5.62
CA GLU A 491 -17.78 23.94 6.18
C GLU A 491 -16.87 24.64 5.16
N LYS A 492 -17.43 25.62 4.44
CA LYS A 492 -16.74 26.51 3.48
C LYS A 492 -16.15 25.77 2.25
N ILE A 493 -16.59 24.55 1.95
CA ILE A 493 -16.07 23.74 0.82
C ILE A 493 -16.91 23.75 -0.45
N ALA A 494 -18.05 24.45 -0.50
CA ALA A 494 -18.91 24.47 -1.69
C ALA A 494 -18.18 24.83 -3.01
N HIS A 495 -17.21 25.74 -2.93
CA HIS A 495 -16.36 26.15 -4.06
C HIS A 495 -15.43 25.03 -4.61
N LEU A 496 -15.21 23.94 -3.86
CA LEU A 496 -14.45 22.80 -4.36
C LEU A 496 -15.26 21.98 -5.36
N LEU A 497 -16.59 22.12 -5.41
CA LEU A 497 -17.44 21.44 -6.39
C LEU A 497 -17.16 21.93 -7.82
N ASP A 498 -16.80 23.21 -7.99
CA ASP A 498 -16.35 23.78 -9.28
C ASP A 498 -15.08 23.07 -9.81
N HIS A 499 -14.32 22.42 -8.92
CA HIS A 499 -13.10 21.68 -9.24
C HIS A 499 -13.28 20.16 -9.35
N VAL A 500 -14.52 19.67 -9.35
CA VAL A 500 -14.85 18.25 -9.55
C VAL A 500 -15.04 17.93 -11.03
N LEU A 501 -14.30 16.93 -11.52
CA LEU A 501 -14.52 16.24 -12.78
C LEU A 501 -15.29 14.94 -12.52
N VAL A 502 -16.53 14.84 -13.01
CA VAL A 502 -17.36 13.64 -12.90
C VAL A 502 -17.15 12.76 -14.14
N VAL A 503 -16.53 11.60 -13.94
CA VAL A 503 -16.22 10.63 -15.00
C VAL A 503 -17.38 9.65 -15.14
N ALA A 504 -18.19 9.84 -16.18
CA ALA A 504 -19.27 8.96 -16.56
C ALA A 504 -18.74 7.81 -17.43
N VAL A 505 -18.97 6.56 -17.01
CA VAL A 505 -18.43 5.36 -17.71
C VAL A 505 -19.42 4.70 -18.67
N ASP A 506 -20.59 5.30 -18.84
CA ASP A 506 -21.58 4.93 -19.85
C ASP A 506 -22.37 6.18 -20.31
N PRO A 507 -23.05 6.12 -21.49
CA PRO A 507 -23.75 7.28 -22.04
C PRO A 507 -24.93 7.78 -21.20
N ALA A 508 -25.60 6.91 -20.45
CA ALA A 508 -26.74 7.28 -19.62
C ALA A 508 -26.27 7.99 -18.33
N ALA A 509 -25.17 7.52 -17.73
CA ALA A 509 -24.45 8.22 -16.68
C ALA A 509 -24.01 9.62 -17.13
N PHE A 510 -23.51 9.76 -18.36
CA PHE A 510 -23.07 11.04 -18.91
C PHE A 510 -24.24 12.01 -19.11
N HIS A 511 -25.36 11.51 -19.64
CA HIS A 511 -26.60 12.29 -19.77
C HIS A 511 -27.11 12.77 -18.40
N HIS A 512 -27.16 11.88 -17.40
CA HIS A 512 -27.58 12.25 -16.04
C HIS A 512 -26.63 13.23 -15.36
N CYS A 513 -25.32 13.02 -15.49
CA CYS A 513 -24.30 13.93 -14.97
C CYS A 513 -24.52 15.35 -15.49
N ARG A 514 -24.70 15.52 -16.80
CA ARG A 514 -24.91 16.84 -17.43
C ARG A 514 -26.17 17.58 -16.99
N ALA A 515 -27.11 16.90 -16.32
CA ALA A 515 -28.30 17.53 -15.74
C ALA A 515 -28.06 18.09 -14.32
N VAL A 516 -26.98 17.68 -13.65
CA VAL A 516 -26.70 18.05 -12.24
C VAL A 516 -25.32 18.66 -12.01
N HIS A 517 -24.40 18.57 -12.96
CA HIS A 517 -23.01 19.04 -12.82
C HIS A 517 -22.44 19.60 -14.14
N PRO A 518 -21.73 20.75 -14.15
CA PRO A 518 -21.19 21.35 -15.38
C PRO A 518 -19.97 20.62 -15.97
N HIS A 519 -19.23 19.83 -15.18
CA HIS A 519 -17.94 19.25 -15.57
C HIS A 519 -17.98 17.72 -15.63
N CYS A 520 -18.66 17.22 -16.67
CA CYS A 520 -18.78 15.79 -16.96
C CYS A 520 -17.83 15.36 -18.07
N TYR A 521 -17.24 14.17 -17.96
CA TYR A 521 -16.44 13.53 -19.01
C TYR A 521 -16.94 12.11 -19.26
N HIS A 522 -17.16 11.75 -20.53
CA HIS A 522 -17.58 10.39 -20.91
C HIS A 522 -16.34 9.53 -21.21
N LEU A 523 -16.04 8.60 -20.31
CA LEU A 523 -14.99 7.61 -20.47
C LEU A 523 -15.56 6.43 -21.29
N LYS A 524 -15.17 6.33 -22.56
CA LYS A 524 -15.49 5.17 -23.40
C LYS A 524 -14.82 3.92 -22.83
N VAL A 525 -15.58 2.83 -22.70
CA VAL A 525 -15.07 1.50 -22.33
C VAL A 525 -15.58 0.50 -23.36
N ASP A 526 -14.68 -0.14 -24.11
CA ASP A 526 -15.05 -0.96 -25.27
C ASP A 526 -15.54 -2.38 -24.91
N THR A 527 -15.52 -2.74 -23.62
CA THR A 527 -15.86 -4.09 -23.16
C THR A 527 -16.88 -4.07 -22.02
N THR A 528 -18.03 -4.73 -22.27
CA THR A 528 -19.12 -5.02 -21.32
C THR A 528 -20.06 -3.84 -21.00
N ASN A 529 -21.33 -4.16 -20.73
CA ASN A 529 -22.32 -3.17 -20.27
C ASN A 529 -22.06 -2.78 -18.79
N LEU A 530 -21.70 -1.51 -18.55
CA LEU A 530 -21.35 -0.99 -17.22
C LEU A 530 -22.51 -0.28 -16.48
N SER A 531 -23.70 -0.19 -17.07
CA SER A 531 -24.78 0.67 -16.54
C SER A 531 -25.40 0.18 -15.22
N SER A 532 -25.23 -1.11 -14.88
CA SER A 532 -25.73 -1.69 -13.65
C SER A 532 -24.86 -1.34 -12.43
N ALA A 533 -25.42 -1.35 -11.21
CA ALA A 533 -24.62 -1.28 -9.99
C ALA A 533 -23.79 -2.57 -9.84
N ASN A 534 -22.63 -2.61 -10.52
CA ASN A 534 -21.81 -3.80 -10.68
C ASN A 534 -21.43 -4.38 -9.31
N ASN A 535 -21.65 -5.69 -9.15
CA ASN A 535 -21.24 -6.40 -7.94
C ASN A 535 -19.73 -6.25 -7.77
N PHE A 536 -19.29 -5.99 -6.53
CA PHE A 536 -17.89 -5.83 -6.20
C PHE A 536 -17.07 -7.05 -6.66
N MET A 537 -15.88 -6.79 -7.22
CA MET A 537 -15.04 -7.74 -7.95
C MET A 537 -15.55 -8.32 -9.27
N SER A 538 -16.80 -8.09 -9.71
CA SER A 538 -17.26 -8.55 -11.04
C SER A 538 -16.31 -8.12 -12.17
N GLU A 539 -16.29 -8.82 -13.31
CA GLU A 539 -15.34 -8.56 -14.40
C GLU A 539 -15.48 -7.12 -14.90
N ALA A 540 -16.73 -6.67 -15.05
CA ALA A 540 -17.11 -5.29 -15.30
C ALA A 540 -16.65 -4.31 -14.20
N TYR A 541 -16.63 -4.70 -12.92
CA TYR A 541 -16.05 -3.87 -11.83
C TYR A 541 -14.51 -3.80 -11.93
N VAL A 542 -13.84 -4.92 -12.20
CA VAL A 542 -12.38 -4.98 -12.31
C VAL A 542 -11.89 -4.17 -13.50
N GLU A 543 -12.47 -4.33 -14.69
CA GLU A 543 -12.10 -3.50 -15.84
C GLU A 543 -12.43 -2.03 -15.62
N LEU A 544 -13.57 -1.72 -14.99
CA LEU A 544 -13.94 -0.35 -14.61
C LEU A 544 -12.84 0.30 -13.75
N VAL A 545 -12.38 -0.34 -12.67
CA VAL A 545 -11.36 0.27 -11.80
C VAL A 545 -9.98 0.39 -12.47
N TRP A 546 -9.57 -0.57 -13.30
CA TRP A 546 -8.32 -0.44 -14.08
C TRP A 546 -8.41 0.61 -15.18
N THR A 547 -9.60 0.85 -15.74
CA THR A 547 -9.83 1.95 -16.69
C THR A 547 -9.79 3.31 -15.99
N LYS A 548 -10.37 3.45 -14.78
CA LYS A 548 -10.21 4.64 -13.93
C LYS A 548 -8.73 4.96 -13.68
N LEU A 549 -7.92 3.97 -13.30
CA LEU A 549 -6.48 4.15 -13.06
C LEU A 549 -5.71 4.56 -14.33
N SER A 550 -6.18 4.12 -15.49
CA SER A 550 -5.62 4.52 -16.80
C SER A 550 -5.92 5.99 -17.11
N LEU A 551 -7.14 6.48 -16.82
CA LEU A 551 -7.49 7.90 -16.93
C LEU A 551 -6.68 8.77 -15.96
N GLN A 552 -6.50 8.33 -14.72
CA GLN A 552 -5.72 9.04 -13.70
C GLN A 552 -4.23 9.17 -14.09
N GLN A 553 -3.62 8.12 -14.68
CA GLN A 553 -2.28 8.22 -15.25
C GLN A 553 -2.24 9.33 -16.32
N ARG A 554 -3.26 9.42 -17.18
CA ARG A 554 -3.30 10.43 -18.23
C ARG A 554 -3.42 11.86 -17.70
N VAL A 555 -4.11 12.07 -16.57
CA VAL A 555 -4.18 13.39 -15.91
C VAL A 555 -2.78 13.82 -15.41
N LEU A 556 -2.00 12.91 -14.81
CA LEU A 556 -0.62 13.20 -14.42
C LEU A 556 0.27 13.49 -15.64
N GLU A 557 0.14 12.72 -16.72
CA GLU A 557 0.91 12.95 -17.97
C GLU A 557 0.61 14.31 -18.62
N LEU A 558 -0.59 14.86 -18.41
CA LEU A 558 -0.98 16.19 -18.88
C LEU A 558 -0.51 17.33 -17.94
N GLY A 559 0.21 17.00 -16.86
CA GLY A 559 0.79 17.99 -15.94
C GLY A 559 -0.17 18.52 -14.88
N TYR A 560 -1.18 17.72 -14.49
CA TYR A 560 -2.19 18.05 -13.48
C TYR A 560 -2.09 17.11 -12.28
N ASN A 561 -2.16 17.66 -11.07
CA ASN A 561 -2.36 16.87 -9.86
C ASN A 561 -3.81 16.36 -9.83
N PHE A 562 -4.08 15.27 -9.11
CA PHE A 562 -5.47 14.86 -8.89
C PHE A 562 -5.75 14.45 -7.45
N LEU A 563 -7.00 14.66 -7.02
CA LEU A 563 -7.59 14.04 -5.84
C LEU A 563 -8.74 13.14 -6.31
N PHE A 564 -8.57 11.82 -6.24
CA PHE A 564 -9.64 10.89 -6.51
C PHE A 564 -10.51 10.70 -5.27
N THR A 565 -11.83 10.73 -5.46
CA THR A 565 -12.85 10.42 -4.45
C THR A 565 -13.94 9.57 -5.09
N ASP A 566 -14.26 8.42 -4.50
CA ASP A 566 -15.47 7.69 -4.88
C ASP A 566 -16.72 8.53 -4.56
N VAL A 567 -17.80 8.26 -5.30
CA VAL A 567 -19.06 9.03 -5.27
C VAL A 567 -19.89 8.76 -4.00
N ASP A 568 -19.54 7.73 -3.23
CA ASP A 568 -20.16 7.38 -1.95
C ASP A 568 -19.34 7.85 -0.73
N ILE A 569 -18.59 8.95 -0.93
CA ILE A 569 -17.87 9.70 0.10
C ILE A 569 -18.52 11.08 0.26
N LEU A 570 -19.03 11.37 1.45
CA LEU A 570 -19.46 12.72 1.82
C LEU A 570 -18.26 13.56 2.22
N TRP A 571 -18.25 14.81 1.77
CA TRP A 571 -17.27 15.81 2.15
C TRP A 571 -17.87 16.77 3.18
N PHE A 572 -17.13 17.03 4.26
CA PHE A 572 -17.57 17.90 5.36
C PHE A 572 -16.64 19.09 5.58
N ARG A 573 -15.33 18.89 5.37
CA ARG A 573 -14.28 19.91 5.50
C ARG A 573 -13.26 19.77 4.39
N ASP A 574 -12.42 20.78 4.26
CA ASP A 574 -11.36 20.86 3.25
C ASP A 574 -10.23 19.85 3.53
N PRO A 575 -10.06 18.80 2.69
CA PRO A 575 -9.07 17.75 2.93
C PRO A 575 -7.64 18.17 2.60
N PHE A 576 -7.44 19.25 1.84
CA PHE A 576 -6.10 19.77 1.52
C PHE A 576 -5.39 20.36 2.75
N ARG A 577 -6.10 20.46 3.89
CA ARG A 577 -5.57 20.70 5.25
C ARG A 577 -4.79 19.53 5.83
N HIS A 578 -5.00 18.32 5.32
CA HIS A 578 -4.38 17.09 5.83
C HIS A 578 -3.39 16.46 4.83
N ILE A 579 -3.32 16.99 3.61
CA ILE A 579 -2.39 16.56 2.57
C ILE A 579 -1.13 17.43 2.63
N GLY A 580 0.02 16.78 2.88
CA GLY A 580 1.32 17.43 3.00
C GLY A 580 1.96 17.76 1.65
N VAL A 581 2.70 18.87 1.58
CA VAL A 581 3.37 19.29 0.33
C VAL A 581 4.49 18.33 -0.11
N TYR A 582 5.02 17.46 0.75
CA TYR A 582 6.12 16.55 0.39
C TYR A 582 5.70 15.15 -0.08
N ALA A 583 4.53 14.65 0.34
CA ALA A 583 4.06 13.32 -0.04
C ALA A 583 3.69 13.28 -1.54
N ASP A 584 4.17 12.27 -2.26
CA ASP A 584 3.89 12.12 -3.69
C ASP A 584 2.47 11.57 -3.93
N MET A 585 2.06 10.69 -3.02
CA MET A 585 0.70 10.18 -2.87
C MET A 585 0.27 10.30 -1.42
N THR A 586 -0.95 10.79 -1.18
CA THR A 586 -1.60 10.76 0.14
C THR A 586 -2.92 10.03 0.02
N THR A 587 -3.13 8.98 0.81
CA THR A 587 -4.27 8.06 0.66
C THR A 587 -5.01 7.88 1.98
N SER A 588 -6.33 7.70 1.94
CA SER A 588 -7.06 7.17 3.09
C SER A 588 -6.63 5.72 3.36
N CYS A 589 -6.97 5.20 4.54
CA CYS A 589 -6.65 3.84 4.93
C CYS A 589 -7.84 3.17 5.59
N ASP A 590 -7.99 1.86 5.39
CA ASP A 590 -9.02 1.06 6.08
C ASP A 590 -8.59 0.73 7.52
N VAL A 591 -7.28 0.77 7.80
CA VAL A 591 -6.68 0.64 9.13
C VAL A 591 -5.50 1.60 9.26
N PHE A 592 -5.62 2.54 10.20
CA PHE A 592 -4.54 3.45 10.60
C PHE A 592 -3.78 2.91 11.81
N ASN A 593 -2.45 2.81 11.73
CA ASN A 593 -1.60 2.29 12.80
C ASN A 593 -1.12 3.37 13.79
N GLY A 594 -1.38 4.65 13.51
CA GLY A 594 -0.97 5.81 14.31
C GLY A 594 0.20 6.62 13.71
N ASP A 595 0.90 6.08 12.71
CA ASP A 595 1.94 6.76 11.94
C ASP A 595 1.50 6.93 10.48
N GLY A 596 1.49 8.18 10.01
CA GLY A 596 1.10 8.52 8.64
C GLY A 596 2.13 8.15 7.59
N ASP A 597 3.38 7.90 7.97
CA ASP A 597 4.49 7.66 7.03
C ASP A 597 4.93 6.18 7.01
N ASP A 598 4.31 5.32 7.84
CA ASP A 598 4.56 3.88 7.87
C ASP A 598 3.80 3.15 6.74
N LEU A 599 4.56 2.52 5.85
CA LEU A 599 4.03 1.69 4.76
C LEU A 599 3.25 0.46 5.27
N SER A 600 3.31 0.09 6.55
CA SER A 600 2.48 -0.99 7.13
C SER A 600 0.97 -0.69 7.17
N ASN A 601 0.54 0.56 6.97
CA ASN A 601 -0.87 0.93 6.90
C ASN A 601 -1.59 0.27 5.72
N TRP A 602 -2.89 0.05 5.85
CA TRP A 602 -3.73 -0.58 4.81
C TRP A 602 -4.42 0.48 3.94
N PRO A 603 -3.94 0.79 2.72
CA PRO A 603 -4.49 1.85 1.88
C PRO A 603 -5.92 1.55 1.45
N ASN A 604 -6.74 2.59 1.37
CA ASN A 604 -8.07 2.61 0.75
C ASN A 604 -8.01 3.50 -0.50
N THR A 605 -8.37 3.00 -1.68
CA THR A 605 -8.33 3.76 -2.94
C THR A 605 -9.60 4.56 -3.22
N GLY A 606 -10.58 4.55 -2.31
CA GLY A 606 -11.75 5.41 -2.43
C GLY A 606 -11.43 6.89 -2.23
N PHE A 607 -10.34 7.24 -1.55
CA PHE A 607 -9.93 8.65 -1.37
C PHE A 607 -8.41 8.81 -1.37
N TYR A 608 -7.84 9.43 -2.42
CA TYR A 608 -6.41 9.70 -2.46
C TYR A 608 -6.01 10.83 -3.40
N TYR A 609 -4.92 11.51 -3.06
CA TYR A 609 -4.31 12.59 -3.83
C TYR A 609 -2.94 12.17 -4.38
N VAL A 610 -2.63 12.54 -5.61
CA VAL A 610 -1.34 12.30 -6.27
C VAL A 610 -0.84 13.56 -6.97
N LYS A 611 0.43 13.90 -6.76
CA LYS A 611 1.10 15.01 -7.47
C LYS A 611 1.49 14.60 -8.88
N SER A 612 1.52 15.53 -9.83
CA SER A 612 2.11 15.33 -11.15
C SER A 612 3.62 15.54 -11.12
N THR A 613 4.38 14.45 -11.06
CA THR A 613 5.84 14.44 -11.24
C THR A 613 6.24 13.26 -12.15
N ASN A 614 7.46 13.29 -12.70
CA ASN A 614 7.98 12.15 -13.47
C ASN A 614 7.96 10.85 -12.65
N ARG A 615 8.21 10.95 -11.33
CA ARG A 615 8.22 9.84 -10.38
C ARG A 615 6.81 9.25 -10.15
N THR A 616 5.76 10.07 -10.08
CA THR A 616 4.38 9.57 -9.93
C THR A 616 3.74 9.07 -11.23
N VAL A 617 4.09 9.66 -12.37
CA VAL A 617 3.71 9.10 -13.69
C VAL A 617 4.29 7.69 -13.85
N GLU A 618 5.55 7.49 -13.49
CA GLU A 618 6.18 6.16 -13.50
C GLU A 618 5.61 5.23 -12.41
N MET A 619 5.24 5.75 -11.23
CA MET A 619 4.54 5.00 -10.19
C MET A 619 3.22 4.38 -10.71
N LEU A 620 2.36 5.18 -11.37
CA LEU A 620 1.10 4.68 -11.94
C LEU A 620 1.34 3.70 -13.09
N ARG A 621 2.37 3.94 -13.93
CA ARG A 621 2.78 3.00 -14.98
C ARG A 621 3.17 1.64 -14.40
N ARG A 622 3.99 1.60 -13.34
CA ARG A 622 4.38 0.36 -12.65
C ARG A 622 3.22 -0.32 -11.93
N TRP A 623 2.32 0.45 -11.32
CA TRP A 623 1.13 -0.08 -10.67
C TRP A 623 0.17 -0.75 -11.68
N ARG A 624 -0.06 -0.13 -12.85
CA ARG A 624 -0.82 -0.76 -13.95
C ARG A 624 -0.10 -1.99 -14.50
N ALA A 625 1.21 -1.92 -14.75
CA ALA A 625 2.00 -3.07 -15.21
C ALA A 625 2.00 -4.24 -14.21
N ALA A 626 1.92 -3.95 -12.90
CA ALA A 626 1.82 -4.97 -11.87
C ALA A 626 0.55 -5.82 -11.97
N ARG A 627 -0.51 -5.37 -12.66
CA ARG A 627 -1.70 -6.18 -12.97
C ARG A 627 -1.34 -7.51 -13.64
N ALA A 628 -0.29 -7.55 -14.46
CA ALA A 628 0.17 -8.78 -15.12
C ALA A 628 0.98 -9.73 -14.22
N ARG A 629 1.37 -9.30 -13.00
CA ARG A 629 2.17 -10.09 -12.04
C ARG A 629 1.33 -10.80 -10.97
N TYR A 630 0.04 -10.51 -10.89
CA TYR A 630 -0.87 -11.04 -9.87
C TYR A 630 -2.14 -11.61 -10.52
N PRO A 631 -2.87 -12.53 -9.85
CA PRO A 631 -4.20 -12.95 -10.29
C PRO A 631 -5.16 -11.76 -10.46
N PRO A 632 -6.24 -11.89 -11.26
CA PRO A 632 -7.22 -10.81 -11.45
C PRO A 632 -7.75 -10.28 -10.12
N ASN A 633 -7.41 -9.02 -9.84
CA ASN A 633 -7.65 -8.34 -8.57
C ASN A 633 -7.84 -6.84 -8.86
N HIS A 634 -8.45 -6.14 -7.90
CA HIS A 634 -8.60 -4.68 -7.98
C HIS A 634 -7.31 -3.95 -7.59
N GLU A 635 -7.24 -2.67 -7.97
CA GLU A 635 -6.05 -1.83 -7.92
C GLU A 635 -5.55 -1.59 -6.49
N GLN A 636 -6.43 -1.40 -5.50
CA GLN A 636 -6.05 -1.24 -4.07
C GLN A 636 -5.23 -2.42 -3.53
N ASN A 637 -5.66 -3.65 -3.84
CA ASN A 637 -4.95 -4.85 -3.39
C ASN A 637 -3.56 -4.94 -4.03
N ILE A 638 -3.47 -4.70 -5.34
CA ILE A 638 -2.18 -4.70 -6.03
C ILE A 638 -1.27 -3.58 -5.49
N PHE A 639 -1.82 -2.38 -5.21
CA PHE A 639 -1.07 -1.30 -4.54
C PHE A 639 -0.52 -1.74 -3.18
N ASN A 640 -1.35 -2.40 -2.37
CA ASN A 640 -0.96 -2.89 -1.06
C ASN A 640 0.20 -3.90 -1.14
N TYR A 641 0.27 -4.71 -2.20
CA TYR A 641 1.38 -5.64 -2.44
C TYR A 641 2.67 -4.93 -2.90
N ILE A 642 2.56 -3.89 -3.75
CA ILE A 642 3.73 -3.26 -4.41
C ILE A 642 4.21 -1.96 -3.76
N LYS A 643 3.49 -1.37 -2.80
CA LYS A 643 3.86 -0.08 -2.19
C LYS A 643 5.30 -0.02 -1.66
N HIS A 644 5.81 -1.13 -1.11
CA HIS A 644 7.21 -1.23 -0.65
C HIS A 644 8.21 -1.29 -1.82
N GLU A 645 7.84 -1.92 -2.94
CA GLU A 645 8.65 -1.94 -4.17
C GLU A 645 8.68 -0.55 -4.83
N LEU A 646 7.54 0.17 -4.86
CA LEU A 646 7.45 1.54 -5.37
C LEU A 646 8.28 2.51 -4.51
N ALA A 647 8.17 2.43 -3.17
CA ALA A 647 8.97 3.25 -2.27
C ALA A 647 10.48 2.96 -2.42
N ALA A 648 10.90 1.69 -2.43
CA ALA A 648 12.31 1.32 -2.53
C ALA A 648 12.92 1.54 -3.92
N GLY A 649 12.15 1.31 -4.99
CA GLY A 649 12.63 1.30 -6.37
C GLY A 649 12.42 2.60 -7.15
N LEU A 650 11.59 3.53 -6.64
CA LEU A 650 11.38 4.87 -7.20
C LEU A 650 11.59 5.99 -6.18
N GLY A 651 11.78 5.70 -4.90
CA GLY A 651 11.80 6.72 -3.85
C GLY A 651 10.45 7.39 -3.62
N VAL A 652 9.34 6.73 -3.96
CA VAL A 652 7.97 7.26 -3.78
C VAL A 652 7.65 7.38 -2.29
N ARG A 653 7.15 8.56 -1.89
CA ARG A 653 6.71 8.89 -0.53
C ARG A 653 5.19 8.81 -0.46
N VAL A 654 4.67 7.75 0.14
CA VAL A 654 3.23 7.54 0.38
C VAL A 654 2.89 7.93 1.81
N ARG A 655 1.84 8.75 1.99
CA ARG A 655 1.31 9.14 3.30
C ARG A 655 -0.11 8.61 3.50
N PHE A 656 -0.41 8.12 4.69
CA PHE A 656 -1.71 7.57 5.07
C PHE A 656 -2.46 8.55 5.99
N LEU A 657 -3.76 8.72 5.73
CA LEU A 657 -4.63 9.63 6.48
C LEU A 657 -5.29 8.93 7.68
N ASP A 658 -5.32 9.61 8.82
CA ASP A 658 -5.93 9.16 10.09
C ASP A 658 -7.44 8.90 9.92
N THR A 659 -7.90 7.68 10.25
CA THR A 659 -9.32 7.29 10.13
C THR A 659 -10.25 8.07 11.06
N ALA A 660 -9.72 8.69 12.14
CA ALA A 660 -10.50 9.58 13.00
C ALA A 660 -10.80 10.96 12.35
N VAL A 661 -10.19 11.25 11.20
CA VAL A 661 -10.42 12.45 10.37
C VAL A 661 -11.04 12.06 9.02
N PHE A 662 -10.50 11.03 8.37
CA PHE A 662 -11.01 10.47 7.12
C PHE A 662 -11.81 9.22 7.43
N GLY A 663 -13.06 9.47 7.86
CA GLY A 663 -13.92 8.43 8.40
C GLY A 663 -14.51 7.53 7.33
N GLY A 664 -14.90 6.33 7.75
CA GLY A 664 -15.75 5.45 6.97
C GLY A 664 -16.71 4.67 7.85
N PHE A 665 -17.76 4.11 7.24
CA PHE A 665 -18.77 3.30 7.92
C PHE A 665 -18.17 2.06 8.62
N CYS A 666 -16.99 1.60 8.20
CA CYS A 666 -16.24 0.56 8.91
C CYS A 666 -15.78 0.95 10.34
N GLN A 667 -15.72 2.24 10.70
CA GLN A 667 -15.13 2.71 11.96
C GLN A 667 -15.95 3.81 12.69
N LEU A 668 -17.26 3.94 12.41
CA LEU A 668 -18.13 5.01 12.94
C LEU A 668 -17.97 5.33 14.44
N PHE A 669 -17.79 4.30 15.28
CA PHE A 669 -17.63 4.46 16.74
C PHE A 669 -16.36 5.21 17.20
N ARG A 670 -15.41 5.50 16.29
CA ARG A 670 -14.18 6.26 16.58
C ARG A 670 -14.23 7.72 16.09
N ASN A 671 -15.24 8.07 15.30
CA ASN A 671 -15.24 9.33 14.53
C ASN A 671 -15.99 10.43 15.29
N ASP A 672 -15.26 11.50 15.62
CA ASP A 672 -15.80 12.71 16.23
C ASP A 672 -16.29 13.65 15.12
N MET A 673 -17.55 14.12 15.17
CA MET A 673 -18.08 15.07 14.17
C MET A 673 -17.24 16.36 14.10
N ALA A 674 -16.61 16.78 15.21
CA ALA A 674 -15.73 17.94 15.24
C ALA A 674 -14.40 17.72 14.50
N ARG A 675 -13.99 16.47 14.26
CA ARG A 675 -12.75 16.10 13.56
C ARG A 675 -12.96 15.57 12.14
N ALA A 676 -14.16 15.08 11.83
CA ALA A 676 -14.47 14.48 10.54
C ALA A 676 -14.24 15.45 9.37
N CYS A 677 -13.43 15.05 8.39
CA CYS A 677 -13.22 15.76 7.14
C CYS A 677 -14.06 15.15 6.01
N THR A 678 -14.17 13.82 6.00
CA THR A 678 -14.95 13.02 5.04
C THR A 678 -15.61 11.82 5.73
N MET A 679 -16.59 11.21 5.07
CA MET A 679 -17.22 9.95 5.49
C MET A 679 -17.49 9.05 4.27
N HIS A 680 -16.83 7.89 4.21
CA HIS A 680 -16.92 6.91 3.13
C HIS A 680 -17.87 5.74 3.47
N ALA A 681 -18.75 5.36 2.56
CA ALA A 681 -19.63 4.18 2.68
C ALA A 681 -18.95 2.81 2.50
N ASN A 682 -17.66 2.67 2.87
CA ASN A 682 -16.85 1.48 2.57
C ASN A 682 -17.41 0.16 3.15
N CYS A 683 -18.01 0.17 4.35
CA CYS A 683 -18.68 -1.01 4.94
C CYS A 683 -20.22 -1.00 4.82
N CYS A 684 -20.80 -0.36 3.80
CA CYS A 684 -22.23 -0.46 3.50
C CYS A 684 -22.44 -1.11 2.12
N VAL A 685 -23.28 -2.16 2.07
CA VAL A 685 -23.47 -2.99 0.87
C VAL A 685 -24.84 -2.72 0.24
N GLY A 686 -24.86 -2.52 -1.08
CA GLY A 686 -26.07 -2.26 -1.86
C GLY A 686 -26.40 -0.76 -1.97
N LEU A 687 -26.77 -0.33 -3.18
CA LEU A 687 -27.01 1.08 -3.51
C LEU A 687 -28.07 1.73 -2.60
N GLY A 688 -29.19 1.05 -2.35
CA GLY A 688 -30.27 1.57 -1.49
C GLY A 688 -29.82 1.84 -0.04
N ASN A 689 -28.99 0.96 0.52
CA ASN A 689 -28.45 1.13 1.86
C ASN A 689 -27.43 2.28 1.90
N LYS A 690 -26.52 2.34 0.91
CA LYS A 690 -25.57 3.47 0.79
C LYS A 690 -26.28 4.81 0.73
N LEU A 691 -27.35 4.92 -0.08
CA LEU A 691 -28.16 6.14 -0.18
C LEU A 691 -28.81 6.50 1.17
N HIS A 692 -29.39 5.52 1.88
CA HIS A 692 -30.03 5.74 3.18
C HIS A 692 -29.04 6.19 4.26
N ASP A 693 -27.94 5.47 4.42
CA ASP A 693 -26.96 5.69 5.48
C ASP A 693 -26.17 7.00 5.24
N LEU A 694 -25.80 7.30 3.99
CA LEU A 694 -25.15 8.57 3.64
C LEU A 694 -26.12 9.75 3.81
N ARG A 695 -27.40 9.62 3.46
CA ARG A 695 -28.37 10.69 3.71
C ARG A 695 -28.54 10.93 5.22
N SER A 696 -28.61 9.86 6.02
CA SER A 696 -28.63 9.99 7.49
C SER A 696 -27.37 10.67 8.04
N ALA A 697 -26.18 10.36 7.53
CA ALA A 697 -24.95 11.04 7.92
C ALA A 697 -24.97 12.54 7.51
N LEU A 698 -25.48 12.87 6.32
CA LEU A 698 -25.59 14.26 5.88
C LEU A 698 -26.62 15.05 6.72
N ASP A 699 -27.74 14.45 7.08
CA ASP A 699 -28.75 15.04 7.97
C ASP A 699 -28.19 15.27 9.39
N GLN A 700 -27.42 14.31 9.92
CA GLN A 700 -26.73 14.46 11.21
C GLN A 700 -25.71 15.60 11.18
N TRP A 701 -24.94 15.71 10.09
CA TRP A 701 -24.00 16.80 9.87
C TRP A 701 -24.70 18.16 9.84
N ALA A 702 -25.79 18.29 9.07
CA ALA A 702 -26.59 19.51 9.01
C ALA A 702 -27.15 19.91 10.39
N ASN A 703 -27.62 18.94 11.19
CA ASN A 703 -28.06 19.18 12.57
C ASN A 703 -26.91 19.62 13.50
N TYR A 704 -25.70 19.07 13.32
CA TYR A 704 -24.50 19.45 14.09
C TYR A 704 -24.01 20.87 13.75
N THR A 705 -24.03 21.26 12.47
CA THR A 705 -23.57 22.58 12.01
C THR A 705 -24.65 23.67 12.08
N SER A 706 -25.90 23.33 12.41
CA SER A 706 -27.01 24.28 12.48
C SER A 706 -26.79 25.35 13.57
N PRO A 707 -26.96 26.65 13.26
CA PRO A 707 -26.86 27.71 14.27
C PRO A 707 -28.02 27.59 15.26
N ALA A 708 -27.70 27.31 16.53
CA ALA A 708 -28.71 27.20 17.58
C ALA A 708 -29.45 28.54 17.80
N PRO A 709 -30.78 28.53 18.02
CA PRO A 709 -31.53 29.74 18.30
C PRO A 709 -31.08 30.37 19.64
N PRO A 710 -31.09 31.71 19.75
CA PRO A 710 -30.53 32.41 20.90
C PRO A 710 -31.50 32.42 22.09
N GLU A 711 -31.66 31.31 22.81
CA GLU A 711 -32.10 31.30 24.21
C GLU A 711 -31.96 29.93 24.91
N GLY A 712 -31.71 29.92 26.23
CA GLY A 712 -32.23 28.85 27.08
C GLY A 712 -31.31 27.76 27.67
N ARG A 713 -29.96 27.79 27.54
CA ARG A 713 -29.11 26.85 28.32
C ARG A 713 -28.96 27.27 29.79
N LYS A 714 -29.99 27.00 30.60
CA LYS A 714 -29.91 27.05 32.07
C LYS A 714 -28.85 26.06 32.57
N LYS A 715 -27.79 26.58 33.23
CA LYS A 715 -26.83 25.75 33.97
C LYS A 715 -27.57 24.94 35.05
N LYS A 716 -27.54 23.61 34.97
CA LYS A 716 -27.64 22.76 36.16
C LYS A 716 -26.24 22.46 36.65
N SER A 717 -25.90 23.00 37.81
CA SER A 717 -24.67 22.70 38.53
C SER A 717 -24.78 21.33 39.22
N GLY A 718 -23.79 20.46 38.97
CA GLY A 718 -23.64 19.15 39.59
C GLY A 718 -22.34 18.54 39.06
N GLY A 719 -21.40 18.20 39.96
CA GLY A 719 -19.99 17.97 39.60
C GLY A 719 -19.72 16.65 38.87
N GLY A 720 -18.59 16.61 38.15
CA GLY A 720 -18.11 15.46 37.39
C GLY A 720 -17.65 15.86 35.99
N GLY A 721 -16.37 16.25 35.85
CA GLY A 721 -15.80 16.68 34.59
C GLY A 721 -15.61 15.52 33.61
N GLY A 722 -16.63 15.26 32.78
CA GLY A 722 -16.58 14.32 31.66
C GLY A 722 -16.95 15.05 30.36
N ASP A 723 -16.01 15.13 29.44
CA ASP A 723 -16.14 15.83 28.17
C ASP A 723 -17.13 15.09 27.23
N ARG A 724 -18.26 15.74 26.90
CA ARG A 724 -19.32 15.13 26.08
C ARG A 724 -19.02 15.33 24.59
N ARG A 725 -18.18 14.46 24.02
CA ARG A 725 -17.98 14.37 22.57
C ARG A 725 -19.29 14.05 21.85
N ALA A 726 -19.56 14.78 20.75
CA ALA A 726 -20.70 14.54 19.88
C ALA A 726 -20.30 13.53 18.79
N GLY A 727 -20.73 12.28 18.94
CA GLY A 727 -20.49 11.21 17.97
C GLY A 727 -21.68 10.99 17.03
N TRP A 728 -21.41 10.38 15.88
CA TRP A 728 -22.42 9.92 14.91
C TRP A 728 -23.42 8.96 15.57
N SER A 729 -24.72 9.19 15.37
CA SER A 729 -25.75 8.21 15.70
C SER A 729 -25.81 7.13 14.63
N VAL A 730 -26.01 5.88 15.05
CA VAL A 730 -26.03 4.72 14.16
C VAL A 730 -27.26 4.80 13.24
N PRO A 731 -27.10 4.76 11.90
CA PRO A 731 -28.21 4.60 10.97
C PRO A 731 -29.06 3.37 11.28
N ALA A 732 -30.39 3.52 11.23
CA ALA A 732 -31.34 2.56 11.80
C ALA A 732 -31.42 1.20 11.06
N ASN A 733 -30.85 1.08 9.85
CA ASN A 733 -30.98 -0.10 8.97
C ASN A 733 -29.63 -0.69 8.50
N GLY A 734 -28.51 -0.17 8.97
CA GLY A 734 -27.18 -0.58 8.51
C GLY A 734 -26.75 -1.97 9.02
N HIS A 735 -26.93 -3.02 8.19
CA HIS A 735 -26.23 -4.29 8.38
C HIS A 735 -24.77 -4.14 7.94
N TYR A 736 -23.87 -3.81 8.88
CA TYR A 736 -22.45 -3.61 8.63
C TYR A 736 -21.72 -4.92 8.27
N TYR A 737 -21.38 -5.06 6.99
CA TYR A 737 -20.48 -6.10 6.48
C TYR A 737 -19.07 -5.52 6.31
N HIS A 738 -18.08 -6.11 6.98
CA HIS A 738 -16.67 -5.80 6.71
C HIS A 738 -16.16 -6.61 5.52
N HIS A 739 -15.44 -5.94 4.63
CA HIS A 739 -14.89 -6.43 3.36
C HIS A 739 -14.41 -7.90 3.37
N LEU A 740 -15.02 -8.75 2.51
CA LEU A 740 -14.38 -9.98 2.05
C LEU A 740 -14.80 -10.41 0.63
N THR A 741 -15.16 -9.46 -0.23
CA THR A 741 -15.55 -9.73 -1.63
C THR A 741 -14.43 -9.49 -2.64
N SER A 742 -13.23 -9.05 -2.21
CA SER A 742 -12.07 -8.67 -3.07
C SER A 742 -11.31 -9.83 -3.75
N PHE A 743 -11.82 -11.07 -3.68
CA PHE A 743 -11.02 -12.26 -3.99
C PHE A 743 -11.70 -13.29 -4.90
N LEU A 744 -12.95 -13.08 -5.30
CA LEU A 744 -13.78 -14.13 -5.93
C LEU A 744 -13.92 -14.05 -7.46
N LEU A 745 -13.09 -13.26 -8.16
CA LEU A 745 -13.10 -13.23 -9.63
C LEU A 745 -11.77 -13.51 -10.34
N GLY A 746 -10.72 -13.86 -9.58
CA GLY A 746 -9.50 -14.43 -10.17
C GLY A 746 -9.64 -15.88 -10.65
N ALA A 747 -10.79 -16.54 -10.46
CA ALA A 747 -10.91 -18.00 -10.47
C ALA A 747 -11.89 -18.60 -11.50
N LEU A 748 -12.52 -17.81 -12.38
CA LEU A 748 -13.53 -18.30 -13.35
C LEU A 748 -13.03 -18.48 -14.80
N LEU A 749 -11.88 -17.89 -15.14
CA LEU A 749 -11.33 -17.93 -16.51
C LEU A 749 -10.65 -19.26 -16.95
N PRO A 750 -10.08 -20.12 -16.06
CA PRO A 750 -9.49 -21.39 -16.51
C PRO A 750 -10.52 -22.42 -16.99
N THR A 751 -11.71 -22.44 -16.39
CA THR A 751 -12.69 -23.53 -16.56
C THR A 751 -13.44 -23.46 -17.89
N VAL A 752 -13.69 -22.24 -18.40
CA VAL A 752 -14.32 -22.06 -19.72
C VAL A 752 -13.35 -22.40 -20.85
N LEU A 753 -12.05 -22.11 -20.69
CA LEU A 753 -11.04 -22.42 -21.71
C LEU A 753 -10.81 -23.93 -21.87
N LEU A 754 -10.95 -24.70 -20.78
CA LEU A 754 -10.84 -26.17 -20.82
C LEU A 754 -12.07 -26.86 -21.42
N PHE A 755 -13.23 -26.21 -21.49
CA PHE A 755 -14.42 -26.76 -22.16
C PHE A 755 -14.43 -26.56 -23.68
N PHE A 756 -13.60 -25.64 -24.22
CA PHE A 756 -13.50 -25.40 -25.67
C PHE A 756 -12.31 -26.11 -26.35
N LEU A 757 -11.33 -26.62 -25.58
CA LEU A 757 -10.15 -27.29 -26.13
C LEU A 757 -10.30 -28.82 -26.32
N ALA A 758 -11.51 -29.35 -26.12
CA ALA A 758 -11.83 -30.77 -26.28
C ALA A 758 -13.06 -31.01 -27.18
N SER A 759 -13.07 -30.42 -28.39
CA SER A 759 -13.95 -30.86 -29.48
C SER A 759 -13.34 -30.59 -30.87
N ASP A 760 -13.61 -31.51 -31.79
CA ASP A 760 -12.85 -31.86 -33.01
C ASP A 760 -12.54 -30.79 -34.10
N ARG A 761 -11.25 -30.79 -34.51
CA ARG A 761 -10.71 -31.18 -35.85
C ARG A 761 -11.45 -30.85 -37.18
N VAL A 762 -10.62 -30.45 -38.19
CA VAL A 762 -10.68 -30.79 -39.65
C VAL A 762 -11.72 -30.00 -40.50
N SER A 763 -11.52 -29.53 -41.75
CA SER A 763 -10.49 -29.74 -42.80
C SER A 763 -10.35 -28.59 -43.84
N GLU A 764 -9.20 -28.51 -44.54
CA GLU A 764 -8.96 -28.23 -46.00
C GLU A 764 -9.56 -26.97 -46.73
N ARG A 765 -9.02 -26.43 -47.86
CA ARG A 765 -8.04 -26.93 -48.87
C ARG A 765 -7.30 -25.81 -49.67
N LEU A 766 -6.18 -26.20 -50.29
CA LEU A 766 -5.27 -25.58 -51.31
C LEU A 766 -5.94 -25.05 -52.63
N PRO A 767 -5.22 -24.49 -53.68
CA PRO A 767 -3.78 -24.13 -53.86
C PRO A 767 -3.44 -22.76 -54.57
N THR A 768 -2.13 -22.55 -54.78
CA THR A 768 -1.37 -21.56 -55.61
C THR A 768 -1.82 -21.21 -57.05
N ILE A 769 -1.43 -20.02 -57.56
CA ILE A 769 -0.48 -19.82 -58.70
C ILE A 769 -0.05 -18.32 -58.84
N SER A 770 1.11 -18.08 -59.46
CA SER A 770 1.88 -16.83 -59.54
C SER A 770 1.90 -16.12 -60.91
N SER A 771 2.09 -14.79 -60.94
CA SER A 771 2.59 -13.96 -62.07
C SER A 771 3.04 -12.60 -61.49
N LEU A 772 4.30 -12.13 -61.50
CA LEU A 772 5.33 -11.93 -62.54
C LEU A 772 5.11 -10.68 -63.44
N GLY A 773 6.16 -9.84 -63.58
CA GLY A 773 6.23 -8.64 -64.46
C GLY A 773 6.17 -7.32 -63.67
N ASN A 774 7.23 -6.55 -63.35
CA ASN A 774 8.58 -6.30 -63.90
C ASN A 774 8.66 -5.23 -65.02
N GLY A 775 9.63 -4.30 -64.90
CA GLY A 775 9.99 -3.24 -65.87
C GLY A 775 9.82 -1.80 -65.33
N THR A 776 10.88 -1.02 -65.05
CA THR A 776 11.71 -0.17 -65.99
C THR A 776 10.90 0.89 -66.74
N LEU A 777 11.31 2.16 -66.89
CA LEU A 777 12.67 2.64 -67.20
C LEU A 777 12.92 4.14 -66.84
N VAL A 778 14.20 4.42 -66.56
CA VAL A 778 15.03 5.65 -66.50
C VAL A 778 14.65 6.88 -67.37
N ILE A 779 15.17 8.06 -66.92
CA ILE A 779 15.66 9.30 -67.61
C ILE A 779 15.02 10.53 -66.91
N GLY A 780 15.72 11.37 -66.15
CA GLY A 780 16.74 12.37 -66.56
C GLY A 780 16.05 13.74 -66.87
N GLY A 781 16.49 14.93 -66.46
CA GLY A 781 17.57 15.35 -65.56
C GLY A 781 17.74 16.90 -65.55
N ARG A 782 18.46 17.43 -64.54
CA ARG A 782 19.26 18.68 -64.57
C ARG A 782 18.60 20.08 -64.73
N ALA A 783 18.33 20.71 -63.58
CA ALA A 783 18.90 22.01 -63.11
C ALA A 783 18.46 23.40 -63.65
N THR A 784 18.77 24.41 -62.81
CA THR A 784 18.78 25.89 -62.99
C THR A 784 17.43 26.61 -63.01
N ALA A 785 17.31 27.91 -62.68
CA ALA A 785 17.98 28.76 -61.67
C ALA A 785 17.26 30.13 -61.57
N ARG A 786 17.24 30.74 -60.37
CA ARG A 786 17.28 32.21 -60.09
C ARG A 786 16.11 33.18 -60.46
N GLU A 787 15.81 34.01 -59.45
CA GLU A 787 15.67 35.50 -59.46
C GLU A 787 14.31 36.26 -59.59
N GLY A 788 14.22 37.35 -58.81
CA GLY A 788 13.25 38.46 -58.87
C GLY A 788 11.99 38.33 -57.98
N GLY A 789 11.54 39.32 -57.19
CA GLY A 789 12.08 40.66 -56.86
C GLY A 789 11.04 41.55 -56.12
N ASP A 790 11.51 42.62 -55.48
CA ASP A 790 10.80 43.78 -54.86
C ASP A 790 9.86 43.58 -53.63
N LEU A 791 10.05 44.25 -52.47
CA LEU A 791 10.13 45.70 -52.09
C LEU A 791 8.72 46.35 -51.94
N THR A 792 8.38 47.22 -50.97
CA THR A 792 9.10 48.02 -49.93
C THR A 792 8.28 48.14 -48.61
N GLY A 793 8.89 48.60 -47.52
CA GLY A 793 8.17 49.11 -46.34
C GLY A 793 9.03 49.21 -45.07
N VAL A 794 9.61 50.39 -44.80
CA VAL A 794 10.49 50.65 -43.64
C VAL A 794 9.89 51.75 -42.77
N ASP A 795 9.89 51.54 -41.45
CA ASP A 795 10.28 52.59 -40.51
C ASP A 795 10.82 51.97 -39.22
N GLY A 796 11.89 52.56 -38.69
CA GLY A 796 12.73 51.92 -37.67
C GLY A 796 12.62 52.53 -36.28
N SER A 797 12.81 51.68 -35.26
CA SER A 797 13.29 52.09 -33.95
C SER A 797 14.41 51.14 -33.51
N ALA A 798 15.53 51.71 -33.05
CA ALA A 798 16.66 50.92 -32.56
C ALA A 798 16.28 50.19 -31.26
N PRO A 799 16.80 48.99 -31.00
CA PRO A 799 16.55 48.29 -29.74
C PRO A 799 17.10 49.12 -28.57
N ALA A 800 16.25 49.33 -27.57
CA ALA A 800 16.65 49.95 -26.31
C ALA A 800 17.80 49.15 -25.65
N PRO A 801 18.70 49.80 -24.89
CA PRO A 801 19.76 49.09 -24.17
C PRO A 801 19.13 48.06 -23.24
N ALA A 802 19.60 46.82 -23.31
CA ALA A 802 19.11 45.74 -22.47
C ALA A 802 19.17 46.15 -20.99
N GLU A 803 18.01 46.17 -20.33
CA GLU A 803 17.98 46.27 -18.87
C GLU A 803 18.84 45.15 -18.30
N LYS A 804 19.81 45.49 -17.44
CA LYS A 804 20.55 44.47 -16.68
C LYS A 804 19.53 43.60 -15.96
N GLU A 805 19.57 42.29 -16.20
CA GLU A 805 18.70 41.37 -15.49
C GLU A 805 18.91 41.56 -13.98
N LYS A 806 17.80 41.82 -13.27
CA LYS A 806 17.81 42.22 -11.86
C LYS A 806 18.29 41.12 -10.91
N PHE A 807 18.28 39.87 -11.37
CA PHE A 807 18.68 38.68 -10.62
C PHE A 807 19.46 37.71 -11.53
N PRO A 808 20.67 38.10 -11.98
CA PRO A 808 21.40 37.36 -13.00
C PRO A 808 21.85 35.98 -12.49
N GLY A 809 21.69 34.94 -13.29
CA GLY A 809 22.06 33.57 -12.92
C GLY A 809 21.06 32.85 -12.00
N LEU A 810 19.96 33.51 -11.58
CA LEU A 810 18.98 32.89 -10.70
C LEU A 810 18.10 31.87 -11.45
N ALA A 811 17.71 32.16 -12.69
CA ALA A 811 16.84 31.31 -13.48
C ALA A 811 17.51 29.98 -13.87
N GLU A 812 18.83 30.02 -14.04
CA GLU A 812 19.70 28.88 -14.32
C GLU A 812 19.99 28.05 -13.06
N LEU A 813 20.15 28.70 -11.90
CA LEU A 813 20.42 28.04 -10.63
C LEU A 813 19.18 27.35 -10.04
N LEU A 814 17.98 27.91 -10.17
CA LEU A 814 16.76 27.33 -9.59
C LEU A 814 16.50 25.86 -10.01
N PRO A 815 16.64 25.46 -11.29
CA PRO A 815 16.58 24.05 -11.70
C PRO A 815 17.57 23.10 -11.01
N GLU A 816 18.75 23.58 -10.61
CA GLU A 816 19.77 22.76 -9.95
C GLU A 816 19.47 22.52 -8.46
N VAL A 817 18.85 23.51 -7.80
CA VAL A 817 18.58 23.47 -6.35
C VAL A 817 17.18 22.94 -6.05
N ALA A 818 16.22 23.12 -6.96
CA ALA A 818 14.83 22.78 -6.69
C ALA A 818 14.60 21.28 -6.48
N MET A 819 13.66 20.98 -5.58
CA MET A 819 13.03 19.67 -5.48
C MET A 819 12.23 19.34 -6.76
N GLU A 820 11.86 18.06 -6.94
CA GLU A 820 11.03 17.62 -8.08
C GLU A 820 9.70 18.40 -8.23
N ASP A 821 9.14 18.91 -7.14
CA ASP A 821 7.91 19.69 -7.11
C ASP A 821 8.12 21.20 -7.32
N LYS A 822 9.35 21.60 -7.70
CA LYS A 822 9.84 22.97 -7.84
C LYS A 822 9.89 23.79 -6.55
N THR A 823 9.99 23.14 -5.39
CA THR A 823 10.25 23.83 -4.11
C THR A 823 11.74 24.04 -3.86
N VAL A 824 12.13 25.24 -3.45
CA VAL A 824 13.50 25.61 -3.05
C VAL A 824 13.52 26.04 -1.59
N ILE A 825 14.46 25.53 -0.78
CA ILE A 825 14.68 26.03 0.57
C ILE A 825 15.61 27.25 0.47
N ILE A 826 15.26 28.38 1.07
CA ILE A 826 16.03 29.62 0.96
C ILE A 826 16.46 30.07 2.37
N THR A 827 17.75 30.32 2.56
CA THR A 827 18.29 30.99 3.74
C THR A 827 19.22 32.13 3.35
N SER A 828 19.49 33.07 4.26
CA SER A 828 20.34 34.23 3.97
C SER A 828 21.45 34.43 5.00
N VAL A 829 22.64 34.80 4.52
CA VAL A 829 23.85 34.99 5.34
C VAL A 829 24.62 36.26 4.97
N ASN A 830 25.34 36.79 5.95
CA ASN A 830 26.42 37.76 5.75
C ASN A 830 27.74 37.17 6.26
N ASP A 831 28.85 37.88 6.10
CA ASP A 831 30.20 37.42 6.51
C ASP A 831 30.24 36.93 7.97
N ALA A 832 29.64 37.68 8.90
CA ALA A 832 29.60 37.34 10.32
C ALA A 832 28.75 36.08 10.64
N TRP A 833 27.63 35.86 9.92
CA TRP A 833 26.80 34.65 10.11
C TRP A 833 27.39 33.43 9.40
N ALA A 834 28.15 33.64 8.32
CA ALA A 834 28.84 32.59 7.57
C ALA A 834 30.17 32.16 8.22
N ALA A 835 30.80 33.03 9.02
CA ALA A 835 32.11 32.83 9.64
C ALA A 835 32.28 31.44 10.32
N PRO A 836 33.49 30.85 10.33
CA PRO A 836 33.72 29.54 10.92
C PRO A 836 33.23 29.42 12.38
N GLY A 837 32.41 28.41 12.65
CA GLY A 837 31.79 28.16 13.95
C GLY A 837 30.59 29.04 14.30
N SER A 838 30.12 29.88 13.36
CA SER A 838 28.93 30.75 13.42
C SER A 838 27.67 30.04 12.91
N LEU A 839 26.60 30.80 12.65
CA LEU A 839 25.25 30.29 12.39
C LEU A 839 25.16 29.38 11.15
N LEU A 840 25.85 29.68 10.04
CA LEU A 840 25.81 28.83 8.83
C LEU A 840 26.34 27.42 9.08
N ASP A 841 27.38 27.29 9.91
CA ASP A 841 27.93 25.98 10.26
C ASP A 841 26.94 25.21 11.16
N LEU A 842 26.29 25.87 12.13
CA LEU A 842 25.24 25.25 12.97
C LEU A 842 24.00 24.84 12.16
N PHE A 843 23.59 25.69 11.22
CA PHE A 843 22.49 25.41 10.31
C PHE A 843 22.76 24.13 9.52
N ARG A 844 23.90 24.04 8.81
CA ARG A 844 24.31 22.84 8.05
C ARG A 844 24.47 21.61 8.96
N ASP A 845 25.05 21.76 10.14
CA ASP A 845 25.15 20.70 11.15
C ASP A 845 23.77 20.17 11.56
N SER A 846 22.74 21.02 11.61
CA SER A 846 21.38 20.59 11.97
C SER A 846 20.79 19.62 10.93
N PHE A 847 20.97 19.88 9.63
CA PHE A 847 20.55 18.94 8.57
C PHE A 847 21.32 17.62 8.62
N HIS A 848 22.65 17.67 8.77
CA HIS A 848 23.49 16.46 8.82
C HIS A 848 23.19 15.57 10.04
N ASN A 849 22.74 16.14 11.15
CA ASN A 849 22.43 15.40 12.38
C ASN A 849 20.91 15.21 12.59
N GLY A 850 20.07 15.71 11.68
CA GLY A 850 18.62 15.63 11.75
C GLY A 850 18.07 14.24 11.37
N ASP A 851 16.85 13.95 11.81
CA ASP A 851 16.17 12.67 11.60
C ASP A 851 15.72 12.53 10.14
N GLY A 852 16.55 11.88 9.31
CA GLY A 852 16.22 11.56 7.92
C GLY A 852 16.16 12.75 6.97
N ILE A 853 16.78 13.89 7.30
CA ILE A 853 16.69 15.15 6.51
C ILE A 853 17.99 15.63 5.86
N ALA A 854 19.08 14.86 5.93
CA ALA A 854 20.38 15.31 5.41
C ALA A 854 20.35 15.65 3.90
N HIS A 855 19.53 14.96 3.11
CA HIS A 855 19.32 15.22 1.68
C HIS A 855 18.56 16.51 1.38
N LEU A 856 17.85 17.09 2.36
CA LEU A 856 17.20 18.39 2.17
C LEU A 856 18.22 19.52 2.05
N LEU A 857 19.47 19.32 2.51
CA LEU A 857 20.53 20.30 2.39
C LEU A 857 20.92 20.58 0.93
N ASP A 858 20.82 19.57 0.06
CA ASP A 858 21.07 19.72 -1.39
C ASP A 858 20.06 20.69 -2.04
N HIS A 859 18.89 20.86 -1.43
CA HIS A 859 17.84 21.78 -1.88
C HIS A 859 17.85 23.16 -1.20
N VAL A 860 18.93 23.50 -0.50
CA VAL A 860 19.11 24.82 0.13
C VAL A 860 19.85 25.79 -0.79
N LEU A 861 19.21 26.89 -1.15
CA LEU A 861 19.82 28.07 -1.73
C LEU A 861 20.28 29.02 -0.62
N VAL A 862 21.59 29.17 -0.46
CA VAL A 862 22.19 30.10 0.51
C VAL A 862 22.44 31.45 -0.16
N VAL A 863 21.70 32.46 0.26
CA VAL A 863 21.74 33.82 -0.28
C VAL A 863 22.70 34.68 0.55
N ALA A 864 23.89 34.91 0.02
CA ALA A 864 24.85 35.83 0.61
C ALA A 864 24.52 37.29 0.23
N VAL A 865 24.53 38.20 1.20
CA VAL A 865 24.31 39.64 0.97
C VAL A 865 25.60 40.46 0.88
N ASP A 866 26.76 39.79 0.99
CA ASP A 866 28.08 40.38 0.82
C ASP A 866 29.10 39.34 0.30
N ALA A 867 30.23 39.84 -0.20
CA ALA A 867 31.27 39.01 -0.83
C ALA A 867 32.04 38.10 0.15
N GLY A 868 32.08 38.41 1.44
CA GLY A 868 32.67 37.58 2.49
C GLY A 868 31.81 36.36 2.77
N GLY A 869 30.53 36.60 3.06
CA GLY A 869 29.51 35.58 3.20
C GLY A 869 29.40 34.67 1.97
N PHE A 870 29.49 35.24 0.76
CA PHE A 870 29.45 34.46 -0.49
C PHE A 870 30.68 33.55 -0.65
N ARG A 871 31.89 34.07 -0.41
CA ARG A 871 33.14 33.29 -0.47
C ARG A 871 33.12 32.15 0.54
N ARG A 872 32.66 32.41 1.76
CA ARG A 872 32.53 31.39 2.82
C ARG A 872 31.45 30.36 2.48
N CYS A 873 30.31 30.79 1.94
CA CYS A 873 29.29 29.88 1.43
C CYS A 873 29.87 28.92 0.39
N LYS A 874 30.52 29.43 -0.66
CA LYS A 874 31.13 28.61 -1.73
C LYS A 874 32.20 27.63 -1.24
N ALA A 875 32.77 27.85 -0.06
CA ALA A 875 33.72 26.93 0.57
C ALA A 875 33.07 25.80 1.40
N VAL A 876 31.76 25.87 1.70
CA VAL A 876 31.05 24.88 2.53
C VAL A 876 29.74 24.36 1.92
N HIS A 877 29.26 24.97 0.83
CA HIS A 877 27.95 24.69 0.24
C HIS A 877 27.98 24.88 -1.28
N PRO A 878 27.39 23.97 -2.09
CA PRO A 878 27.40 24.10 -3.55
C PRO A 878 26.55 25.28 -4.07
N HIS A 879 25.34 25.43 -3.52
CA HIS A 879 24.29 26.30 -4.05
C HIS A 879 24.24 27.66 -3.34
N CYS A 880 25.16 28.54 -3.73
CA CYS A 880 25.30 29.90 -3.20
C CYS A 880 24.93 30.94 -4.26
N TYR A 881 24.17 31.96 -3.86
CA TYR A 881 23.82 33.12 -4.68
C TYR A 881 24.25 34.42 -3.98
N LEU A 882 24.82 35.38 -4.73
CA LEU A 882 25.18 36.70 -4.22
C LEU A 882 24.07 37.70 -4.57
N LEU A 883 23.39 38.24 -3.57
CA LEU A 883 22.37 39.27 -3.73
C LEU A 883 23.02 40.66 -3.64
N ASP A 884 23.02 41.39 -4.75
CA ASP A 884 23.50 42.78 -4.81
C ASP A 884 22.48 43.72 -4.17
N VAL A 885 22.79 44.25 -2.98
CA VAL A 885 21.93 45.14 -2.20
C VAL A 885 22.33 46.59 -2.46
N VAL A 886 21.71 47.21 -3.48
CA VAL A 886 21.94 48.61 -3.83
C VAL A 886 21.37 49.55 -2.75
N VAL A 887 22.24 50.01 -1.84
CA VAL A 887 21.89 51.00 -0.80
C VAL A 887 21.77 52.39 -1.43
N VAL A 888 20.53 52.86 -1.60
CA VAL A 888 20.27 54.22 -2.11
C VAL A 888 20.66 55.25 -1.03
N SER A 889 21.73 55.98 -1.29
CA SER A 889 22.33 56.93 -0.33
C SER A 889 21.55 58.25 -0.27
N SER A 890 20.61 58.34 0.67
CA SER A 890 20.01 59.61 1.09
C SER A 890 20.86 60.30 2.17
N GLY A 891 21.75 61.20 1.73
CA GLY A 891 22.59 62.02 2.62
C GLY A 891 23.95 61.39 2.96
N ALA A 892 24.95 62.25 3.14
CA ALA A 892 26.34 61.84 3.34
C ALA A 892 26.59 61.20 4.71
N GLY A 893 27.44 60.17 4.74
CA GLY A 893 28.08 59.70 5.99
C GLY A 893 27.45 58.49 6.68
N ASP A 894 27.07 57.43 5.95
CA ASP A 894 27.38 56.03 6.29
C ASP A 894 26.73 55.06 5.30
N ALA A 895 27.54 54.34 4.53
CA ALA A 895 27.08 53.14 3.84
C ALA A 895 26.87 52.03 4.88
N ALA A 896 25.66 51.44 4.93
CA ALA A 896 25.35 50.42 5.92
C ALA A 896 26.26 49.19 5.75
N ASN A 897 27.13 48.92 6.73
CA ASN A 897 28.06 47.79 6.68
C ASN A 897 27.31 46.45 6.87
N LEU A 898 26.83 45.89 5.76
CA LEU A 898 26.11 44.62 5.71
C LEU A 898 26.96 43.43 6.18
N SER A 899 28.29 43.51 6.05
CA SER A 899 29.25 42.45 6.43
C SER A 899 29.40 42.26 7.95
N SER A 900 28.95 43.22 8.77
CA SER A 900 29.04 43.12 10.23
C SER A 900 27.88 42.31 10.83
N ALA A 901 28.05 41.79 12.06
CA ALA A 901 26.95 41.22 12.85
C ALA A 901 25.97 42.34 13.26
N ASN A 902 25.11 42.75 12.31
CA ASN A 902 24.20 43.87 12.45
C ASN A 902 23.35 43.73 13.71
N ARG A 903 23.36 44.77 14.57
CA ARG A 903 22.50 44.81 15.76
C ARG A 903 21.04 44.73 15.31
N PHE A 904 20.23 44.02 16.09
CA PHE A 904 18.78 43.95 15.90
C PHE A 904 18.20 45.37 15.74
N MET A 905 17.35 45.56 14.71
CA MET A 905 16.76 46.86 14.33
C MET A 905 17.75 47.94 13.83
N SER A 906 18.99 47.60 13.43
CA SER A 906 19.87 48.55 12.73
C SER A 906 19.39 48.90 11.32
N ARG A 907 19.88 50.00 10.74
CA ARG A 907 19.63 50.37 9.32
C ARG A 907 20.06 49.25 8.36
N GLY A 908 21.20 48.60 8.63
CA GLY A 908 21.70 47.47 7.83
C GLY A 908 20.84 46.21 7.97
N TYR A 909 20.33 45.92 9.18
CA TYR A 909 19.38 44.84 9.43
C TYR A 909 18.08 45.04 8.63
N LEU A 910 17.52 46.25 8.64
CA LEU A 910 16.28 46.55 7.93
C LEU A 910 16.44 46.41 6.41
N GLU A 911 17.50 46.93 5.80
CA GLU A 911 17.70 46.77 4.35
C GLU A 911 17.93 45.30 3.94
N LEU A 912 18.64 44.50 4.75
CA LEU A 912 18.79 43.05 4.53
C LEU A 912 17.41 42.35 4.54
N VAL A 913 16.60 42.65 5.56
CA VAL A 913 15.24 42.09 5.73
C VAL A 913 14.29 42.47 4.60
N TRP A 914 14.40 43.66 4.02
CA TRP A 914 13.57 44.08 2.88
C TRP A 914 14.13 43.61 1.52
N ALA A 915 15.45 43.40 1.40
CA ALA A 915 16.06 42.81 0.22
C ALA A 915 15.61 41.36 0.00
N LYS A 916 15.49 40.54 1.07
CA LYS A 916 15.07 39.12 0.97
C LYS A 916 13.73 38.93 0.26
N LEU A 917 12.74 39.78 0.55
CA LEU A 917 11.41 39.72 -0.08
C LEU A 917 11.46 39.99 -1.59
N SER A 918 12.46 40.74 -2.07
CA SER A 918 12.61 41.06 -3.49
C SER A 918 13.07 39.85 -4.31
N LEU A 919 13.98 39.04 -3.74
CA LEU A 919 14.41 37.77 -4.34
C LEU A 919 13.28 36.74 -4.33
N GLN A 920 12.59 36.60 -3.19
CA GLN A 920 11.48 35.66 -3.04
C GLN A 920 10.34 35.93 -4.03
N GLN A 921 10.00 37.20 -4.28
CA GLN A 921 9.02 37.56 -5.31
C GLN A 921 9.47 37.05 -6.69
N ARG A 922 10.76 37.20 -7.05
CA ARG A 922 11.29 36.70 -8.32
C ARG A 922 11.24 35.17 -8.42
N VAL A 923 11.47 34.44 -7.33
CA VAL A 923 11.34 32.97 -7.29
C VAL A 923 9.90 32.53 -7.61
N LEU A 924 8.88 33.20 -7.04
CA LEU A 924 7.48 32.94 -7.39
C LEU A 924 7.15 33.31 -8.84
N GLU A 925 7.66 34.45 -9.34
CA GLU A 925 7.49 34.89 -10.74
C GLU A 925 8.12 33.91 -11.75
N LEU A 926 9.17 33.19 -11.36
CA LEU A 926 9.81 32.14 -12.16
C LEU A 926 9.10 30.77 -12.02
N GLY A 927 8.01 30.70 -11.25
CA GLY A 927 7.18 29.49 -11.12
C GLY A 927 7.69 28.44 -10.13
N TYR A 928 8.51 28.84 -9.15
CA TYR A 928 9.02 27.97 -8.09
C TYR A 928 8.33 28.27 -6.75
N SER A 929 8.07 27.23 -5.96
CA SER A 929 7.71 27.38 -4.54
C SER A 929 8.96 27.69 -3.74
N PHE A 930 8.82 28.36 -2.60
CA PHE A 930 9.93 28.49 -1.67
C PHE A 930 9.53 28.21 -0.23
N LEU A 931 10.47 27.64 0.54
CA LEU A 931 10.45 27.62 1.99
C LEU A 931 11.60 28.50 2.48
N PHE A 932 11.29 29.66 3.04
CA PHE A 932 12.27 30.53 3.66
C PHE A 932 12.53 30.11 5.11
N THR A 933 13.80 30.03 5.49
CA THR A 933 14.26 29.74 6.84
C THR A 933 15.42 30.67 7.19
N ASP A 934 15.35 31.37 8.32
CA ASP A 934 16.50 32.08 8.86
C ASP A 934 17.60 31.08 9.25
N VAL A 935 18.86 31.52 9.21
CA VAL A 935 20.04 30.67 9.43
C VAL A 935 20.21 30.24 10.89
N ASP A 936 19.47 30.85 11.81
CA ASP A 936 19.40 30.49 13.23
C ASP A 936 18.15 29.66 13.60
N VAL A 937 17.52 29.05 12.58
CA VAL A 937 16.55 27.96 12.73
C VAL A 937 17.28 26.63 12.60
N MET A 938 17.29 25.83 13.66
CA MET A 938 17.86 24.48 13.64
C MET A 938 16.82 23.48 13.16
N TRP A 939 17.16 22.69 12.15
CA TRP A 939 16.31 21.65 11.58
C TRP A 939 16.60 20.31 12.27
N LEU A 940 15.57 19.67 12.82
CA LEU A 940 15.69 18.41 13.56
C LEU A 940 14.95 17.26 12.86
N ARG A 941 13.84 17.56 12.18
CA ARG A 941 13.00 16.62 11.42
C ARG A 941 12.39 17.31 10.20
N ASP A 942 11.83 16.55 9.26
CA ASP A 942 11.15 17.09 8.07
C ASP A 942 9.95 17.99 8.46
N PRO A 943 9.97 19.29 8.12
CA PRO A 943 8.87 20.20 8.41
C PRO A 943 7.75 20.14 7.34
N PHE A 944 8.02 19.66 6.13
CA PHE A 944 7.08 19.75 5.00
C PHE A 944 5.82 18.90 5.19
N ARG A 945 5.87 17.88 6.05
CA ARG A 945 4.68 17.11 6.49
C ARG A 945 3.65 17.94 7.28
N HIS A 946 4.02 19.12 7.77
CA HIS A 946 3.15 20.07 8.46
C HIS A 946 2.77 21.28 7.60
N ILE A 947 3.29 21.36 6.37
CA ILE A 947 2.94 22.38 5.39
C ILE A 947 1.86 21.78 4.48
N THR A 948 0.74 22.45 4.38
CA THR A 948 -0.51 21.94 3.81
C THR A 948 -0.79 22.54 2.43
N LEU A 949 -1.49 21.80 1.57
CA LEU A 949 -1.82 22.26 0.21
C LEU A 949 -2.91 23.34 0.17
N TYR A 950 -3.76 23.49 1.20
CA TYR A 950 -4.80 24.53 1.18
C TYR A 950 -4.23 25.95 1.33
N ALA A 951 -3.07 26.10 1.97
CA ALA A 951 -2.51 27.41 2.30
C ALA A 951 -1.78 28.03 1.09
N ASP A 952 -1.94 29.33 0.92
CA ASP A 952 -1.13 30.11 -0.02
C ASP A 952 0.20 30.51 0.63
N VAL A 953 0.15 30.79 1.93
CA VAL A 953 1.30 30.96 2.83
C VAL A 953 1.11 30.15 4.09
N THR A 954 2.12 29.36 4.45
CA THR A 954 2.24 28.71 5.75
C THR A 954 3.39 29.36 6.51
N ILE A 955 3.12 29.94 7.68
CA ILE A 955 4.08 30.78 8.41
C ILE A 955 4.18 30.38 9.89
N SER A 956 5.38 30.43 10.47
CA SER A 956 5.57 30.25 11.90
C SER A 956 4.94 31.38 12.73
N SER A 957 4.82 31.21 14.03
CA SER A 957 4.37 32.28 14.95
C SER A 957 5.27 32.35 16.18
N ASP A 958 5.35 33.54 16.79
CA ASP A 958 6.07 33.70 18.06
C ASP A 958 5.27 33.10 19.23
N HIS A 959 3.94 33.08 19.10
CA HIS A 959 2.97 32.44 19.98
C HIS A 959 1.86 31.78 19.15
N PHE A 960 1.42 30.58 19.51
CA PHE A 960 0.33 29.87 18.81
C PHE A 960 -0.94 29.75 19.66
N HIS A 961 -2.08 30.19 19.11
CA HIS A 961 -3.37 30.24 19.82
C HIS A 961 -4.31 29.06 19.55
N GLY A 962 -3.81 27.99 18.94
CA GLY A 962 -4.51 26.70 18.82
C GLY A 962 -5.22 26.46 17.49
N ASP A 963 -5.73 27.52 16.83
CA ASP A 963 -6.26 27.45 15.47
C ASP A 963 -5.23 27.97 14.46
N ALA A 964 -4.82 27.11 13.53
CA ALA A 964 -3.92 27.45 12.43
C ALA A 964 -4.55 28.42 11.41
N GLY A 965 -5.88 28.54 11.37
CA GLY A 965 -6.62 29.46 10.51
C GLY A 965 -6.92 30.83 11.13
N ASP A 966 -6.60 31.06 12.41
CA ASP A 966 -6.91 32.34 13.07
C ASP A 966 -5.91 33.44 12.68
N VAL A 967 -6.23 34.13 11.59
CA VAL A 967 -5.51 35.32 11.09
C VAL A 967 -5.62 36.52 12.02
N ALA A 968 -6.61 36.59 12.91
CA ALA A 968 -6.76 37.71 13.83
C ALA A 968 -5.88 37.54 15.07
N GLY A 969 -5.91 36.36 15.70
CA GLY A 969 -5.21 36.06 16.95
C GLY A 969 -3.73 35.69 16.82
N ASN A 970 -3.31 34.95 15.79
CA ASN A 970 -1.90 34.53 15.68
C ASN A 970 -1.02 35.63 15.08
N SER A 971 0.10 35.94 15.74
CA SER A 971 1.14 36.84 15.21
C SER A 971 2.17 36.05 14.39
N PRO A 972 2.42 36.42 13.11
CA PRO A 972 3.34 35.72 12.24
C PRO A 972 4.79 35.93 12.69
N ASN A 973 5.65 34.93 12.45
CA ASN A 973 7.10 35.00 12.55
C ASN A 973 7.71 34.76 11.16
N THR A 974 8.50 35.70 10.66
CA THR A 974 9.04 35.69 9.29
C THR A 974 10.44 35.08 9.19
N GLY A 975 10.86 34.29 10.17
CA GLY A 975 12.05 33.44 10.11
C GLY A 975 11.78 32.01 9.65
N PHE A 976 10.52 31.59 9.54
CA PHE A 976 10.16 30.33 8.88
C PHE A 976 8.79 30.42 8.20
N TYR A 977 8.75 30.32 6.86
CA TYR A 977 7.51 30.28 6.09
C TYR A 977 7.67 29.68 4.69
N HIS A 978 6.59 29.11 4.17
CA HIS A 978 6.51 28.53 2.83
C HIS A 978 5.43 29.24 1.98
N VAL A 979 5.73 29.48 0.71
CA VAL A 979 4.84 30.16 -0.26
C VAL A 979 4.88 29.43 -1.60
N ARG A 980 3.70 29.23 -2.20
CA ARG A 980 3.54 28.58 -3.51
C ARG A 980 3.46 29.60 -4.65
N PRO A 981 3.88 29.27 -5.89
CA PRO A 981 3.82 30.18 -7.03
C PRO A 981 2.39 30.24 -7.60
N THR A 982 1.71 31.36 -7.36
CA THR A 982 0.40 31.67 -7.96
C THR A 982 0.34 33.17 -8.26
N ASN A 983 -0.54 33.58 -9.16
CA ASN A 983 -0.77 35.02 -9.43
C ASN A 983 -1.13 35.79 -8.14
N ARG A 984 -1.90 35.15 -7.25
CA ARG A 984 -2.30 35.68 -5.95
C ARG A 984 -1.12 35.87 -4.99
N THR A 985 -0.18 34.92 -4.90
CA THR A 985 0.97 35.00 -3.99
C THR A 985 2.07 35.91 -4.50
N VAL A 986 2.28 36.01 -5.82
CA VAL A 986 3.13 37.04 -6.45
C VAL A 986 2.61 38.44 -6.11
N GLU A 987 1.31 38.66 -6.28
CA GLU A 987 0.67 39.95 -5.94
C GLU A 987 0.66 40.22 -4.42
N MET A 988 0.49 39.19 -3.57
CA MET A 988 0.63 39.31 -2.12
C MET A 988 2.03 39.81 -1.72
N LEU A 989 3.12 39.25 -2.26
CA LEU A 989 4.47 39.77 -1.99
C LEU A 989 4.66 41.19 -2.52
N ARG A 990 4.08 41.53 -3.67
CA ARG A 990 4.08 42.91 -4.20
C ARG A 990 3.40 43.87 -3.23
N ARG A 991 2.20 43.55 -2.72
CA ARG A 991 1.47 44.37 -1.74
C ARG A 991 2.20 44.47 -0.39
N TRP A 992 2.79 43.38 0.11
CA TRP A 992 3.58 43.39 1.35
C TRP A 992 4.82 44.29 1.25
N ARG A 993 5.57 44.23 0.14
CA ARG A 993 6.71 45.13 -0.11
C ARG A 993 6.27 46.59 -0.25
N ALA A 994 5.17 46.85 -0.98
CA ALA A 994 4.61 48.19 -1.12
C ALA A 994 4.12 48.76 0.22
N ALA A 995 3.62 47.92 1.13
CA ALA A 995 3.14 48.35 2.43
C ALA A 995 4.23 48.94 3.35
N ARG A 996 5.54 48.72 3.10
CA ARG A 996 6.65 49.30 3.89
C ARG A 996 6.48 50.81 4.13
N SER A 997 5.97 51.56 3.15
CA SER A 997 5.77 53.02 3.24
C SER A 997 4.61 53.46 4.15
N ARG A 998 3.70 52.54 4.53
CA ARG A 998 2.56 52.81 5.43
C ARG A 998 2.94 52.74 6.93
N PHE A 999 4.14 52.25 7.26
CA PHE A 999 4.57 51.97 8.63
C PHE A 999 5.80 52.83 9.01
N PRO A 1000 6.11 52.97 10.31
CA PRO A 1000 7.30 53.67 10.77
C PRO A 1000 8.58 53.15 10.09
N PRO A 1001 9.58 54.01 9.79
CA PRO A 1001 10.82 53.59 9.10
C PRO A 1001 11.62 52.48 9.82
N ALA A 1002 11.41 52.30 11.13
CA ALA A 1002 12.02 51.25 11.93
C ALA A 1002 11.29 49.90 11.86
N SER A 1003 10.11 49.81 11.25
CA SER A 1003 9.34 48.56 11.16
C SER A 1003 9.99 47.56 10.21
N HIS A 1004 10.12 46.32 10.67
CA HIS A 1004 10.60 45.21 9.85
C HIS A 1004 9.45 44.46 9.18
N ASP A 1005 9.80 43.55 8.26
CA ASP A 1005 8.90 42.72 7.46
C ASP A 1005 7.73 42.11 8.24
N GLN A 1006 8.01 41.52 9.41
CA GLN A 1006 7.04 40.87 10.29
C GLN A 1006 5.99 41.84 10.84
N ASN A 1007 6.41 43.04 11.29
CA ASN A 1007 5.45 44.03 11.82
C ASN A 1007 4.51 44.50 10.71
N VAL A 1008 5.05 44.70 9.51
CA VAL A 1008 4.26 45.10 8.34
C VAL A 1008 3.30 43.97 7.93
N PHE A 1009 3.77 42.72 7.90
CA PHE A 1009 2.91 41.57 7.58
C PHE A 1009 1.78 41.41 8.60
N ASP A 1010 2.08 41.49 9.90
CA ASP A 1010 1.07 41.42 10.96
C ASP A 1010 0.03 42.55 10.86
N GLY A 1011 0.46 43.75 10.46
CA GLY A 1011 -0.42 44.89 10.22
C GLY A 1011 -1.33 44.76 8.98
N ILE A 1012 -0.93 43.98 7.97
CA ILE A 1012 -1.72 43.82 6.71
C ILE A 1012 -2.34 42.43 6.51
N LYS A 1013 -2.04 41.42 7.33
CA LYS A 1013 -2.55 40.04 7.16
C LYS A 1013 -4.07 39.95 7.00
N ARG A 1014 -4.81 40.82 7.69
CA ARG A 1014 -6.29 40.91 7.59
C ARG A 1014 -6.76 41.52 6.27
N GLU A 1015 -6.02 42.48 5.73
CA GLU A 1015 -6.25 43.09 4.41
C GLU A 1015 -6.00 42.07 3.30
N LEU A 1016 -4.92 41.28 3.42
CA LEU A 1016 -4.57 40.21 2.47
C LEU A 1016 -5.58 39.05 2.49
N ALA A 1017 -6.03 38.62 3.68
CA ALA A 1017 -6.95 37.50 3.83
C ALA A 1017 -8.43 37.87 3.59
N GLY A 1018 -8.86 39.07 4.00
CA GLY A 1018 -10.26 39.52 3.91
C GLY A 1018 -10.57 40.40 2.69
N GLY A 1019 -9.54 40.94 2.01
CA GLY A 1019 -9.70 41.76 0.81
C GLY A 1019 -9.83 40.95 -0.48
N GLU A 1020 -9.67 41.64 -1.61
CA GLU A 1020 -9.80 41.09 -2.98
C GLU A 1020 -8.98 39.82 -3.21
N LEU A 1021 -7.76 39.77 -2.67
CA LEU A 1021 -6.82 38.66 -2.90
C LEU A 1021 -7.23 37.35 -2.20
N ARG A 1022 -8.01 37.42 -1.11
CA ARG A 1022 -8.43 36.26 -0.31
C ARG A 1022 -7.28 35.26 -0.05
N VAL A 1023 -6.15 35.77 0.44
CA VAL A 1023 -4.95 34.96 0.73
C VAL A 1023 -5.23 34.01 1.89
N ARG A 1024 -5.02 32.72 1.68
CA ARG A 1024 -5.15 31.68 2.69
C ARG A 1024 -3.85 31.59 3.47
N ILE A 1025 -3.84 32.14 4.68
CA ILE A 1025 -2.71 32.13 5.60
C ILE A 1025 -2.93 31.00 6.63
N ALA A 1026 -1.90 30.20 6.87
CA ALA A 1026 -1.89 29.14 7.88
C ALA A 1026 -0.72 29.35 8.86
N PHE A 1027 -1.00 29.26 10.16
CA PHE A 1027 0.01 29.40 11.22
C PHE A 1027 0.49 28.04 11.73
N LEU A 1028 1.80 27.90 11.92
CA LEU A 1028 2.43 26.67 12.40
C LEU A 1028 2.40 26.57 13.93
N ASP A 1029 2.00 25.40 14.45
CA ASP A 1029 1.97 25.07 15.88
C ASP A 1029 3.38 25.14 16.50
N THR A 1030 3.58 25.98 17.53
CA THR A 1030 4.85 26.14 18.25
C THR A 1030 5.28 24.90 19.04
N ALA A 1031 4.40 23.90 19.22
CA ALA A 1031 4.78 22.57 19.70
C ALA A 1031 5.53 21.72 18.64
N VAL A 1032 5.51 22.15 17.37
CA VAL A 1032 6.20 21.51 16.24
C VAL A 1032 7.30 22.42 15.69
N PHE A 1033 7.01 23.72 15.56
CA PHE A 1033 7.95 24.75 15.11
C PHE A 1033 8.35 25.62 16.29
N ALA A 1034 9.23 25.10 17.14
CA ALA A 1034 9.53 25.69 18.42
C ALA A 1034 10.37 26.98 18.27
N GLY A 1035 10.24 27.88 19.23
CA GLY A 1035 11.01 29.12 19.28
C GLY A 1035 11.48 29.45 20.69
N PHE A 1036 12.43 30.37 20.80
CA PHE A 1036 12.88 30.90 22.09
C PHE A 1036 11.84 31.85 22.72
N CYS A 1037 10.88 32.36 21.92
CA CYS A 1037 9.75 33.16 22.43
C CYS A 1037 8.78 32.30 23.25
N GLU A 1038 8.39 31.15 22.71
CA GLU A 1038 7.49 30.19 23.36
C GLU A 1038 8.21 28.86 23.62
N TYR A 1039 8.87 28.76 24.78
CA TYR A 1039 9.64 27.58 25.16
C TYR A 1039 8.74 26.34 25.37
N ARG A 1040 8.71 25.46 24.37
CA ARG A 1040 8.05 24.15 24.41
C ARG A 1040 9.12 23.03 24.52
N PRO A 1041 9.33 22.43 25.70
CA PRO A 1041 10.40 21.45 25.92
C PRO A 1041 10.04 20.02 25.48
N ASP A 1042 8.79 19.74 25.05
CA ASP A 1042 8.36 18.38 24.69
C ASP A 1042 8.75 18.04 23.24
N ALA A 1043 9.97 17.55 23.07
CA ALA A 1043 10.59 17.45 21.75
C ALA A 1043 10.39 16.08 21.05
N GLY A 1044 9.40 15.31 21.50
CA GLY A 1044 8.86 14.19 20.71
C GLY A 1044 8.13 14.62 19.43
N ARG A 1045 7.71 15.89 19.33
CA ARG A 1045 6.98 16.46 18.17
C ARG A 1045 7.71 17.56 17.41
N VAL A 1046 8.76 18.16 18.00
CA VAL A 1046 9.48 19.31 17.42
C VAL A 1046 10.20 18.92 16.12
N CYS A 1047 10.05 19.75 15.09
CA CYS A 1047 10.73 19.64 13.79
C CYS A 1047 11.80 20.72 13.60
N THR A 1048 11.56 21.94 14.09
CA THR A 1048 12.55 23.04 14.04
C THR A 1048 12.61 23.82 15.36
N VAL A 1049 13.73 24.50 15.61
CA VAL A 1049 13.93 25.40 16.76
C VAL A 1049 14.53 26.74 16.29
N HIS A 1050 13.80 27.84 16.45
CA HIS A 1050 14.20 29.20 16.02
C HIS A 1050 14.65 30.09 17.20
N ALA A 1051 15.78 30.79 17.06
CA ALA A 1051 16.24 31.80 18.02
C ALA A 1051 15.53 33.19 17.92
N ASN A 1052 14.22 33.20 17.64
CA ASN A 1052 13.39 34.39 17.43
C ASN A 1052 13.40 35.42 18.59
N CYS A 1053 13.55 34.96 19.83
CA CYS A 1053 13.64 35.81 21.02
C CYS A 1053 15.06 35.85 21.59
N CYS A 1054 16.03 36.29 20.78
CA CYS A 1054 17.43 36.38 21.18
C CYS A 1054 18.17 37.57 20.55
N VAL A 1055 18.88 38.35 21.38
CA VAL A 1055 19.71 39.48 20.93
C VAL A 1055 21.20 39.15 21.05
N GLY A 1056 21.94 39.35 19.95
CA GLY A 1056 23.39 39.17 19.87
C GLY A 1056 23.82 37.80 19.32
N LEU A 1057 24.78 37.82 18.39
CA LEU A 1057 25.27 36.64 17.67
C LEU A 1057 25.85 35.57 18.61
N GLU A 1058 26.68 35.98 19.57
CA GLU A 1058 27.30 35.06 20.55
C GLU A 1058 26.26 34.32 21.41
N ASN A 1059 25.19 35.00 21.81
CA ASN A 1059 24.10 34.39 22.57
C ASN A 1059 23.35 33.35 21.74
N LYS A 1060 23.03 33.69 20.47
CA LYS A 1060 22.40 32.76 19.52
C LYS A 1060 23.27 31.52 19.30
N VAL A 1061 24.54 31.71 18.95
CA VAL A 1061 25.49 30.60 18.70
C VAL A 1061 25.66 29.70 19.92
N LEU A 1062 25.70 30.26 21.14
CA LEU A 1062 25.86 29.48 22.37
C LEU A 1062 24.59 28.66 22.72
N ASP A 1063 23.41 29.28 22.74
CA ASP A 1063 22.19 28.56 23.10
C ASP A 1063 21.77 27.55 22.02
N LEU A 1064 22.02 27.82 20.72
CA LEU A 1064 21.76 26.85 19.64
C LEU A 1064 22.76 25.68 19.63
N LYS A 1065 24.02 25.89 20.03
CA LYS A 1065 24.97 24.78 20.25
C LYS A 1065 24.46 23.81 21.34
N ASN A 1066 23.80 24.32 22.38
CA ASN A 1066 23.16 23.47 23.39
C ASN A 1066 22.01 22.66 22.78
N VAL A 1067 21.11 23.30 22.00
CA VAL A 1067 20.01 22.60 21.30
C VAL A 1067 20.53 21.44 20.43
N LEU A 1068 21.59 21.65 19.65
CA LEU A 1068 22.18 20.60 18.81
C LEU A 1068 22.91 19.51 19.62
N ALA A 1069 23.57 19.86 20.72
CA ALA A 1069 24.19 18.88 21.62
C ALA A 1069 23.13 17.99 22.31
N ASP A 1070 22.05 18.60 22.77
CA ASP A 1070 20.92 17.91 23.38
C ASP A 1070 20.24 16.97 22.37
N TRP A 1071 20.04 17.42 21.13
CA TRP A 1071 19.51 16.59 20.05
C TRP A 1071 20.40 15.38 19.75
N LYS A 1072 21.72 15.57 19.65
CA LYS A 1072 22.71 14.47 19.48
C LYS A 1072 22.66 13.46 20.63
N ASN A 1073 22.53 13.94 21.88
CA ASN A 1073 22.39 13.07 23.05
C ASN A 1073 21.09 12.24 23.01
N TYR A 1074 19.99 12.85 22.55
CA TYR A 1074 18.71 12.16 22.40
C TYR A 1074 18.74 11.10 21.30
N THR A 1075 19.19 11.45 20.10
CA THR A 1075 19.21 10.52 18.96
C THR A 1075 20.15 9.34 19.19
N ALA A 1076 21.31 9.56 19.82
CA ALA A 1076 22.19 8.47 20.28
C ALA A 1076 21.48 7.49 21.22
N GLY A 1077 20.59 7.99 22.10
CA GLY A 1077 19.81 7.20 23.05
C GLY A 1077 18.68 6.34 22.44
N LEU A 1078 18.26 6.61 21.20
CA LEU A 1078 17.18 5.89 20.50
C LEU A 1078 17.63 4.54 19.89
N THR A 1079 18.92 4.23 19.93
CA THR A 1079 19.54 3.02 19.39
C THR A 1079 19.24 1.74 20.20
N SER A 1080 18.73 1.86 21.43
CA SER A 1080 18.26 0.72 22.24
C SER A 1080 16.73 0.59 22.22
N PRO A 1081 16.16 -0.60 21.89
CA PRO A 1081 14.72 -0.83 21.89
C PRO A 1081 14.02 -0.51 23.22
N GLU A 1082 14.70 -0.71 24.35
CA GLU A 1082 14.14 -0.54 25.70
C GLU A 1082 13.88 0.93 26.08
N LYS A 1083 14.50 1.89 25.39
CA LYS A 1083 14.42 3.32 25.75
C LYS A 1083 13.44 4.15 24.92
N LYS A 1084 12.90 3.60 23.83
CA LYS A 1084 12.00 4.32 22.89
C LYS A 1084 10.72 4.86 23.54
N GLY A 1085 10.24 4.28 24.64
CA GLY A 1085 9.05 4.74 25.37
C GLY A 1085 9.32 5.62 26.61
N ALA A 1086 10.57 5.74 27.07
CA ALA A 1086 10.88 6.25 28.42
C ALA A 1086 11.55 7.64 28.43
N ASN A 1087 12.38 7.97 27.43
CA ASN A 1087 13.13 9.22 27.42
C ASN A 1087 12.39 10.32 26.64
N LYS A 1088 11.75 11.25 27.38
CA LYS A 1088 11.28 12.53 26.81
C LYS A 1088 12.47 13.43 26.50
N PHE A 1089 12.72 13.67 25.22
CA PHE A 1089 13.69 14.68 24.81
C PHE A 1089 13.28 16.06 25.35
N ARG A 1090 14.22 16.76 25.99
CA ARG A 1090 14.12 18.16 26.39
C ARG A 1090 15.40 18.85 25.98
N TRP A 1091 15.29 19.92 25.21
CA TRP A 1091 16.42 20.79 24.87
C TRP A 1091 16.65 21.82 25.98
N THR A 1092 17.88 22.29 26.14
CA THR A 1092 18.30 23.19 27.21
C THR A 1092 17.62 24.55 27.09
N PHE A 1093 17.09 25.05 28.21
CA PHE A 1093 16.46 26.37 28.26
C PHE A 1093 17.43 27.48 27.81
N PRO A 1094 17.06 28.37 26.87
CA PRO A 1094 17.96 29.33 26.23
C PRO A 1094 18.23 30.53 27.16
N ALA A 1095 19.07 30.30 28.17
CA ALA A 1095 19.30 31.20 29.28
C ALA A 1095 20.00 32.50 28.87
N LYS A 1096 20.90 32.45 27.87
CA LYS A 1096 21.66 33.62 27.40
C LYS A 1096 20.77 34.53 26.55
N CYS A 1097 20.01 33.93 25.64
CA CYS A 1097 18.99 34.63 24.87
C CYS A 1097 17.92 35.26 25.77
N LYS A 1098 17.38 34.53 26.77
CA LYS A 1098 16.39 35.10 27.69
C LYS A 1098 16.96 36.21 28.59
N ALA A 1099 18.25 36.17 28.93
CA ALA A 1099 18.92 37.25 29.64
C ALA A 1099 19.16 38.49 28.75
N SER A 1100 19.41 38.31 27.45
CA SER A 1100 19.61 39.42 26.49
C SER A 1100 18.37 40.32 26.37
N LEU A 1101 17.17 39.73 26.40
CA LEU A 1101 15.87 40.41 26.37
C LEU A 1101 15.47 41.14 27.66
N LYS A 1102 16.31 41.12 28.71
CA LYS A 1102 16.10 41.95 29.92
C LYS A 1102 16.95 43.22 29.91
N ARG A 1103 17.77 43.41 28.87
CA ARG A 1103 18.73 44.54 28.72
C ARG A 1103 18.37 45.44 27.52
N HIS A 1104 17.28 45.13 26.85
CA HIS A 1104 16.68 45.78 25.69
C HIS A 1104 15.16 45.80 25.88
#